data_AF-A0A455SVI2-F1
#
_entry.id   AF-A0A455SVI2-F1
#
_cell.length_a   1.000
_cell.length_b   1.000
_cell.length_c   1.000
_cell.angle_alpha   90.00
_cell.angle_beta   90.00
_cell.angle_gamma   90.00
#
_symmetry.space_group_name_H-M   'P 1'
#
loop_
_entity.id
_entity.type
_entity.pdbx_description
1 polymer ?
#
loop_
_entity_poly.entity_id
_entity_poly.type
_entity_poly.pdbx_seq_one_letter_code
_entity_poly.pdbx_strand_id
1 'polypeptide(L)'
;MSGSIAIRPLQEADVEGVVDLYNRGGFGPIAGGQALTGATFRRLLEERGTYLFLVAESQEPNAIVGTLGLFQVSEQRVAQPEEVFAGSFFIHPEFRNGSIPNLLFIEALRALIRDGYSCISATVNPANTTALALYKRMGLYRTRASSIDYDGQIELKGYQPLIMRSIKQMVPDYLTTLPRVESCWRFLAPRQSLRSTGYDTESWNGLEVITYEIHFEEHFYRFRLDVESNGLVELQTNAVHFSFYPEAGPEGLVGEELKLVHELTTQCEQACAVSRADGSEVLTRRIFGPHQHWRYVERLVFPQPGRHVVRCTLHLESCSLDFQVGVRLLTGVHAQRVRPLVHLVPGTETVRVPICLQNATQRPCSLSVVAPSWARCDSITLAAESAAETALSCEGVPEGVHAVVFEAQAEDGTRRQLDPVMLPALRRGMAVSYREESGAYVLESTAVRATIDAKTGLMHIWDKGASRLALYEAWPDVGPPFPGGLKRGKVRRLEACCEADGTLTLQETLKDGSLLRRTLRLRDDHLLEIQQAWKPARRRQARLKTYGWCALRQSVLTVPLREGWQTRPVIYGEYPYAMHEFEAIPSADLPCDSAAYAENWSVFEEAGRCTGLLWERAAEICYGLHWMPSLFFELPEKEAILPGYAYYIGPGGANEVQRHWQTCYAHGPVEAEQTAVLAMQTPETRPAIETVLERLSVQEAPAVRLTPGGTGQTRGYQVDNGVVRFQVAPKFAGSIYSLTFQGANLLQTALPRPRPFGENASWFGGIHPYRVNERTNLLESLLCDGERIPEYEVQPYQELDAQGRAWEGVILTAGALRIAYSVLPGTSMLRLMAEYHNTRAVTETFDLLFYAFFRALHSRVPKMLYYERQGKGAYLKEEKRGRRVYTGRSCVVTLGRDVAVSLCAPEIATYEWPKDGFQHALLHHFDVAPGETQRAYSYLFVSDSLEQAFSVAGFQRSQTGSVKG
;
A
#
# COMPACT_ATOMS: atom_id res chain seq x y z
N MET A 1 -32.50 -27.72 -3.58
CA MET A 1 -33.50 -27.50 -2.52
C MET A 1 -33.84 -26.03 -2.51
N SER A 2 -35.08 -25.65 -2.81
CA SER A 2 -35.53 -24.26 -2.85
C SER A 2 -36.50 -24.00 -1.69
N GLY A 3 -36.00 -24.07 -0.45
CA GLY A 3 -36.70 -23.48 0.68
C GLY A 3 -36.84 -21.97 0.46
N SER A 4 -37.93 -21.37 0.92
CA SER A 4 -38.08 -19.91 0.90
C SER A 4 -36.92 -19.27 1.66
N ILE A 5 -36.25 -18.29 1.04
CA ILE A 5 -35.16 -17.52 1.65
C ILE A 5 -35.68 -16.13 1.98
N ALA A 6 -35.52 -15.71 3.22
CA ALA A 6 -35.80 -14.34 3.67
C ALA A 6 -34.50 -13.55 3.82
N ILE A 7 -34.44 -12.35 3.24
CA ILE A 7 -33.36 -11.39 3.49
C ILE A 7 -33.89 -10.29 4.40
N ARG A 8 -33.19 -10.04 5.51
CA ARG A 8 -33.56 -9.01 6.48
C ARG A 8 -32.33 -8.45 7.21
N PRO A 9 -32.44 -7.28 7.85
CA PRO A 9 -31.43 -6.81 8.79
C PRO A 9 -31.19 -7.81 9.92
N LEU A 10 -29.94 -7.87 10.37
CA LEU A 10 -29.50 -8.61 11.55
C LEU A 10 -30.26 -8.15 12.80
N GLN A 11 -30.68 -9.11 13.63
CA GLN A 11 -31.21 -8.90 14.96
C GLN A 11 -30.27 -9.53 15.99
N GLU A 12 -30.37 -9.09 17.25
CA GLU A 12 -29.53 -9.61 18.32
C GLU A 12 -29.65 -11.14 18.49
N ALA A 13 -30.85 -11.69 18.28
CA ALA A 13 -31.09 -13.13 18.34
C ALA A 13 -30.37 -13.95 17.25
N ASP A 14 -29.94 -13.31 16.15
CA ASP A 14 -29.26 -13.97 15.04
C ASP A 14 -27.75 -14.11 15.25
N VAL A 15 -27.17 -13.39 16.23
CA VAL A 15 -25.71 -13.29 16.42
C VAL A 15 -25.07 -14.67 16.51
N GLU A 16 -25.61 -15.56 17.33
CA GLU A 16 -25.08 -16.92 17.49
C GLU A 16 -25.24 -17.75 16.20
N GLY A 17 -26.29 -17.52 15.42
CA GLY A 17 -26.49 -18.16 14.12
C GLY A 17 -25.46 -17.72 13.07
N VAL A 18 -25.07 -16.45 13.07
CA VAL A 18 -24.00 -15.93 12.20
C VAL A 18 -22.64 -16.48 12.62
N VAL A 19 -22.35 -16.51 13.93
CA VAL A 19 -21.10 -17.06 14.47
C VAL A 19 -20.95 -18.54 14.10
N ASP A 20 -22.02 -19.33 14.26
CA ASP A 20 -22.08 -20.74 13.89
C ASP A 20 -21.88 -20.95 12.38
N LEU A 21 -22.52 -20.12 11.54
CA LEU A 21 -22.31 -20.11 10.09
C LEU A 21 -20.84 -19.85 9.73
N TYR A 22 -20.18 -18.89 10.38
CA TYR A 22 -18.79 -18.52 10.10
C TYR A 22 -17.82 -19.61 10.55
N ASN A 23 -17.98 -20.10 11.78
CA ASN A 23 -17.13 -21.15 12.34
C ASN A 23 -17.24 -22.45 11.52
N ARG A 24 -18.45 -22.93 11.20
CA ARG A 24 -18.62 -24.13 10.35
C ARG A 24 -18.19 -23.90 8.91
N GLY A 25 -18.39 -22.69 8.42
CA GLY A 25 -18.06 -22.29 7.05
C GLY A 25 -16.57 -22.05 6.79
N GLY A 26 -15.74 -22.04 7.84
CA GLY A 26 -14.33 -21.69 7.74
C GLY A 26 -14.08 -20.23 7.37
N PHE A 27 -14.99 -19.32 7.76
CA PHE A 27 -14.93 -17.90 7.44
C PHE A 27 -14.55 -17.07 8.68
N GLY A 28 -13.62 -16.13 8.50
CA GLY A 28 -13.13 -15.31 9.61
C GLY A 28 -12.04 -16.02 10.44
N PRO A 29 -11.91 -15.71 11.75
CA PRO A 29 -10.77 -16.13 12.59
C PRO A 29 -10.54 -17.64 12.65
N ILE A 30 -11.59 -18.43 12.41
CA ILE A 30 -11.54 -19.89 12.42
C ILE A 30 -10.59 -20.45 11.34
N ALA A 31 -10.35 -19.69 10.26
CA ALA A 31 -9.38 -20.05 9.23
C ALA A 31 -7.94 -20.10 9.77
N GLY A 32 -7.61 -19.31 10.80
CA GLY A 32 -6.35 -19.38 11.54
C GLY A 32 -6.44 -20.23 12.82
N GLY A 33 -7.52 -20.98 13.01
CA GLY A 33 -7.71 -21.88 14.16
C GLY A 33 -8.35 -21.24 15.40
N GLN A 34 -8.83 -20.01 15.31
CA GLN A 34 -9.47 -19.29 16.43
C GLN A 34 -10.98 -19.22 16.24
N ALA A 35 -11.77 -19.81 17.14
CA ALA A 35 -13.23 -19.77 17.02
C ALA A 35 -13.77 -18.35 17.24
N LEU A 36 -14.67 -17.91 16.36
CA LEU A 36 -15.41 -16.67 16.55
C LEU A 36 -16.45 -16.85 17.67
N THR A 37 -16.65 -15.82 18.49
CA THR A 37 -17.68 -15.77 19.54
C THR A 37 -18.65 -14.62 19.29
N GLY A 38 -19.85 -14.68 19.88
CA GLY A 38 -20.80 -13.57 19.81
C GLY A 38 -20.25 -12.24 20.36
N ALA A 39 -19.39 -12.28 21.38
CA ALA A 39 -18.75 -11.07 21.92
C ALA A 39 -17.78 -10.44 20.89
N THR A 40 -16.92 -11.26 20.27
CA THR A 40 -15.99 -10.81 19.22
C THR A 40 -16.75 -10.30 17.99
N PHE A 41 -17.86 -10.94 17.62
CA PHE A 41 -18.69 -10.50 16.50
C PHE A 41 -19.39 -9.16 16.77
N ARG A 42 -19.93 -8.94 17.98
CA ARG A 42 -20.49 -7.62 18.34
C ARG A 42 -19.43 -6.53 18.29
N ARG A 43 -18.24 -6.81 18.82
CA ARG A 43 -17.10 -5.90 18.74
C ARG A 43 -16.75 -5.56 17.29
N LEU A 44 -16.67 -6.55 16.40
CA LEU A 44 -16.46 -6.33 14.96
C LEU A 44 -17.46 -5.32 14.38
N LEU A 45 -18.76 -5.51 14.63
CA LEU A 45 -19.81 -4.64 14.09
C LEU A 45 -19.67 -3.19 14.60
N GLU A 46 -19.31 -3.04 15.87
CA GLU A 46 -19.14 -1.75 16.54
C GLU A 46 -17.87 -1.03 16.06
N GLU A 47 -16.72 -1.72 16.03
CA GLU A 47 -15.44 -1.13 15.63
C GLU A 47 -15.44 -0.71 14.14
N ARG A 48 -16.07 -1.49 13.25
CA ARG A 48 -16.14 -1.20 11.81
C ARG A 48 -17.15 -0.13 11.42
N GLY A 49 -17.98 0.34 12.35
CA GLY A 49 -19.04 1.31 12.06
C GLY A 49 -20.05 0.74 11.09
N THR A 50 -20.73 -0.33 11.50
CA THR A 50 -21.76 -1.00 10.68
C THR A 50 -22.90 -0.04 10.38
N TYR A 51 -23.12 0.22 9.09
CA TYR A 51 -24.30 0.94 8.60
C TYR A 51 -25.50 -0.02 8.46
N LEU A 52 -25.28 -1.21 7.89
CA LEU A 52 -26.30 -2.24 7.71
C LEU A 52 -25.63 -3.61 7.71
N PHE A 53 -26.19 -4.58 8.43
CA PHE A 53 -25.79 -5.98 8.32
C PHE A 53 -27.03 -6.80 7.94
N LEU A 54 -26.94 -7.51 6.82
CA LEU A 54 -28.02 -8.35 6.30
C LEU A 54 -27.72 -9.81 6.56
N VAL A 55 -28.77 -10.55 6.92
CA VAL A 55 -28.76 -12.01 7.03
C VAL A 55 -29.72 -12.62 5.99
N ALA A 56 -29.30 -13.76 5.45
CA ALA A 56 -30.15 -14.64 4.66
C ALA A 56 -30.56 -15.82 5.53
N GLU A 57 -31.84 -15.93 5.81
CA GLU A 57 -32.44 -16.99 6.61
C GLU A 57 -33.14 -17.98 5.69
N SER A 58 -32.77 -19.26 5.81
CA SER A 58 -33.52 -20.35 5.17
C SER A 58 -34.65 -20.79 6.09
N GLN A 59 -35.83 -21.08 5.53
CA GLN A 59 -36.91 -21.69 6.31
C GLN A 59 -36.72 -23.20 6.53
N GLU A 60 -35.90 -23.85 5.69
CA GLU A 60 -35.64 -25.29 5.75
C GLU A 60 -34.17 -25.59 5.37
N PRO A 61 -33.27 -25.77 6.35
CA PRO A 61 -33.48 -25.66 7.80
C PRO A 61 -33.63 -24.20 8.27
N ASN A 62 -34.34 -23.98 9.38
CA ASN A 62 -34.46 -22.65 10.01
C ASN A 62 -33.11 -22.16 10.55
N ALA A 63 -32.31 -21.53 9.69
CA ALA A 63 -30.93 -21.17 9.98
C ALA A 63 -30.48 -19.99 9.13
N ILE A 64 -29.50 -19.24 9.66
CA ILE A 64 -28.77 -18.24 8.89
C ILE A 64 -27.81 -18.95 7.94
N VAL A 65 -28.00 -18.73 6.63
CA VAL A 65 -27.26 -19.39 5.56
C VAL A 65 -26.40 -18.43 4.74
N GLY A 66 -26.51 -17.12 4.97
CA GLY A 66 -25.65 -16.13 4.34
C GLY A 66 -25.71 -14.75 5.00
N THR A 67 -24.72 -13.92 4.70
CA THR A 67 -24.54 -12.58 5.26
C THR A 67 -24.01 -11.58 4.23
N LEU A 68 -24.30 -10.30 4.42
CA LEU A 68 -23.64 -9.16 3.75
C LEU A 68 -23.64 -7.97 4.71
N GLY A 69 -22.47 -7.43 5.02
CA GLY A 69 -22.31 -6.24 5.85
C GLY A 69 -21.91 -5.01 5.02
N LEU A 70 -22.40 -3.84 5.42
CA LEU A 70 -22.02 -2.52 4.93
C LEU A 70 -21.40 -1.73 6.08
N PHE A 71 -20.15 -1.32 5.91
CA PHE A 71 -19.30 -0.76 6.96
C PHE A 71 -18.70 0.58 6.54
N GLN A 72 -18.34 1.40 7.52
CA GLN A 72 -17.51 2.59 7.29
C GLN A 72 -16.03 2.25 7.06
N VAL A 73 -15.64 1.01 7.39
CA VAL A 73 -14.24 0.58 7.45
C VAL A 73 -14.07 -0.77 6.76
N SER A 74 -13.05 -0.87 5.93
CA SER A 74 -12.57 -2.14 5.40
C SER A 74 -11.06 -2.21 5.51
N GLU A 75 -10.57 -3.19 6.29
CA GLU A 75 -9.17 -3.45 6.55
C GLU A 75 -8.46 -2.19 7.12
N GLN A 76 -7.84 -1.39 6.26
CA GLN A 76 -7.09 -0.18 6.61
C GLN A 76 -7.57 1.06 5.84
N ARG A 77 -8.81 1.02 5.35
CA ARG A 77 -9.42 2.09 4.57
C ARG A 77 -10.69 2.57 5.25
N VAL A 78 -10.81 3.89 5.35
CA VAL A 78 -12.03 4.56 5.78
C VAL A 78 -12.84 4.96 4.56
N ALA A 79 -14.14 4.72 4.59
CA ALA A 79 -15.08 5.17 3.57
C ALA A 79 -15.19 6.70 3.58
N GLN A 80 -15.32 7.30 2.39
CA GLN A 80 -15.63 8.72 2.25
C GLN A 80 -17.10 9.02 2.66
N PRO A 81 -17.50 10.28 2.91
CA PRO A 81 -18.83 10.61 3.46
C PRO A 81 -20.06 10.04 2.75
N GLU A 82 -19.97 9.70 1.46
CA GLU A 82 -21.07 9.11 0.65
C GLU A 82 -20.76 7.69 0.14
N GLU A 83 -19.81 7.03 0.79
CA GLU A 83 -19.32 5.70 0.45
C GLU A 83 -19.56 4.75 1.63
N VAL A 84 -19.77 3.47 1.33
CA VAL A 84 -19.67 2.37 2.29
C VAL A 84 -18.88 1.21 1.70
N PHE A 85 -18.28 0.40 2.55
CA PHE A 85 -17.67 -0.86 2.16
C PHE A 85 -18.61 -2.04 2.38
N ALA A 86 -18.86 -2.81 1.33
CA ALA A 86 -19.39 -4.16 1.42
C ALA A 86 -18.30 -5.12 1.90
N GLY A 87 -18.59 -5.83 2.99
CA GLY A 87 -17.72 -6.86 3.57
C GLY A 87 -18.55 -7.95 4.22
N SER A 88 -17.89 -8.92 4.87
CA SER A 88 -18.56 -10.04 5.54
C SER A 88 -19.58 -10.76 4.62
N PHE A 89 -19.28 -10.79 3.32
CA PHE A 89 -20.11 -11.44 2.31
C PHE A 89 -19.79 -12.93 2.28
N PHE A 90 -20.64 -13.71 2.94
CA PHE A 90 -20.45 -15.15 3.06
C PHE A 90 -21.77 -15.87 2.82
N ILE A 91 -21.73 -16.95 2.05
CA ILE A 91 -22.90 -17.81 1.80
C ILE A 91 -22.44 -19.25 1.98
N HIS A 92 -23.21 -20.00 2.76
CA HIS A 92 -22.98 -21.42 3.01
C HIS A 92 -22.82 -22.17 1.67
N PRO A 93 -21.81 -23.04 1.49
CA PRO A 93 -21.50 -23.68 0.21
C PRO A 93 -22.70 -24.30 -0.52
N GLU A 94 -23.61 -24.94 0.22
CA GLU A 94 -24.81 -25.59 -0.32
C GLU A 94 -25.83 -24.62 -0.93
N PHE A 95 -25.77 -23.33 -0.55
CA PHE A 95 -26.72 -22.30 -0.95
C PHE A 95 -26.16 -21.33 -2.01
N ARG A 96 -24.92 -21.55 -2.48
CA ARG A 96 -24.22 -20.62 -3.41
C ARG A 96 -24.82 -20.57 -4.81
N ASN A 97 -25.50 -21.63 -5.25
CA ASN A 97 -26.06 -21.74 -6.61
C ASN A 97 -27.49 -21.18 -6.73
N GLY A 98 -27.90 -20.28 -5.82
CA GLY A 98 -29.25 -19.72 -5.74
C GLY A 98 -29.32 -18.20 -5.93
N SER A 99 -30.49 -17.63 -5.62
CA SER A 99 -30.76 -16.18 -5.71
C SER A 99 -30.18 -15.35 -4.55
N ILE A 100 -29.60 -15.99 -3.53
CA ILE A 100 -29.15 -15.31 -2.29
C ILE A 100 -28.18 -14.15 -2.54
N PRO A 101 -27.10 -14.30 -3.35
CA PRO A 101 -26.23 -13.17 -3.66
C PRO A 101 -27.02 -11.97 -4.19
N ASN A 102 -27.91 -12.22 -5.15
CA ASN A 102 -28.70 -11.18 -5.80
C ASN A 102 -29.64 -10.48 -4.81
N LEU A 103 -30.32 -11.24 -3.96
CA LEU A 103 -31.27 -10.69 -2.98
C LEU A 103 -30.56 -9.84 -1.92
N LEU A 104 -29.41 -10.29 -1.41
CA LEU A 104 -28.60 -9.53 -0.44
C LEU A 104 -28.21 -8.16 -1.00
N PHE A 105 -27.68 -8.12 -2.22
CA PHE A 105 -27.27 -6.86 -2.83
C PHE A 105 -28.44 -5.96 -3.25
N ILE A 106 -29.59 -6.51 -3.65
CA ILE A 106 -30.79 -5.71 -3.91
C ILE A 106 -31.22 -4.97 -2.64
N GLU A 107 -31.28 -5.65 -1.49
CA GLU A 107 -31.64 -5.01 -0.24
C GLU A 107 -30.56 -4.01 0.23
N ALA A 108 -29.29 -4.30 0.01
CA ALA A 108 -28.20 -3.36 0.28
C ALA A 108 -28.33 -2.07 -0.57
N LEU A 109 -28.51 -2.20 -1.88
CA LEU A 109 -28.65 -1.06 -2.79
C LEU A 109 -29.90 -0.24 -2.48
N ARG A 110 -31.02 -0.87 -2.09
CA ARG A 110 -32.22 -0.16 -1.62
C ARG A 110 -31.94 0.77 -0.46
N ALA A 111 -31.24 0.26 0.56
CA ALA A 111 -30.88 1.06 1.73
C ALA A 111 -29.99 2.25 1.33
N LEU A 112 -28.98 2.00 0.49
CA LEU A 112 -28.05 3.03 0.03
C LEU A 112 -28.72 4.12 -0.81
N ILE A 113 -29.60 3.74 -1.75
CA ILE A 113 -30.36 4.69 -2.57
C ILE A 113 -31.29 5.54 -1.71
N ARG A 114 -32.00 4.92 -0.76
CA ARG A 114 -32.90 5.61 0.16
C ARG A 114 -32.18 6.64 1.03
N ASP A 115 -31.01 6.27 1.55
CA ASP A 115 -30.26 7.08 2.52
C ASP A 115 -29.24 8.02 1.84
N GLY A 116 -29.19 8.05 0.51
CA GLY A 116 -28.46 9.05 -0.26
C GLY A 116 -26.99 8.75 -0.51
N TYR A 117 -26.52 7.51 -0.28
CA TYR A 117 -25.15 7.10 -0.60
C TYR A 117 -24.93 7.04 -2.11
N SER A 118 -23.73 7.44 -2.54
CA SER A 118 -23.36 7.52 -3.96
C SER A 118 -22.51 6.34 -4.40
N CYS A 119 -21.77 5.73 -3.46
CA CYS A 119 -20.80 4.69 -3.76
C CYS A 119 -20.89 3.48 -2.80
N ILE A 120 -20.72 2.29 -3.35
CA ILE A 120 -20.46 1.05 -2.63
C ILE A 120 -19.14 0.46 -3.11
N SER A 121 -18.22 0.24 -2.17
CA SER A 121 -16.90 -0.33 -2.43
C SER A 121 -16.82 -1.74 -1.86
N ALA A 122 -15.95 -2.60 -2.38
CA ALA A 122 -15.69 -3.93 -1.83
C ALA A 122 -14.21 -4.27 -1.99
N THR A 123 -13.68 -5.12 -1.12
CA THR A 123 -12.35 -5.71 -1.30
C THR A 123 -12.49 -7.16 -1.73
N VAL A 124 -11.54 -7.62 -2.55
CA VAL A 124 -11.53 -9.02 -3.00
C VAL A 124 -10.11 -9.51 -3.13
N ASN A 125 -9.86 -10.71 -2.62
CA ASN A 125 -8.64 -11.42 -2.94
C ASN A 125 -8.61 -11.72 -4.46
N PRO A 126 -7.60 -11.25 -5.23
CA PRO A 126 -7.51 -11.48 -6.67
C PRO A 126 -7.49 -12.97 -7.08
N ALA A 127 -7.11 -13.89 -6.19
CA ALA A 127 -7.23 -15.33 -6.41
C ALA A 127 -8.69 -15.81 -6.50
N ASN A 128 -9.62 -15.10 -5.85
CA ASN A 128 -11.05 -15.42 -5.83
C ASN A 128 -11.76 -14.89 -7.08
N THR A 129 -11.40 -15.46 -8.22
CA THR A 129 -11.94 -15.08 -9.55
C THR A 129 -13.47 -15.21 -9.64
N THR A 130 -14.09 -16.03 -8.78
CA THR A 130 -15.55 -16.16 -8.68
C THR A 130 -16.18 -14.92 -8.03
N ALA A 131 -15.66 -14.48 -6.89
CA ALA A 131 -16.13 -13.25 -6.23
C ALA A 131 -15.84 -12.02 -7.08
N LEU A 132 -14.65 -11.94 -7.69
CA LEU A 132 -14.29 -10.87 -8.62
C LEU A 132 -15.28 -10.76 -9.79
N ALA A 133 -15.61 -11.90 -10.43
CA ALA A 133 -16.59 -11.92 -11.51
C ALA A 133 -18.01 -11.54 -11.07
N LEU A 134 -18.39 -11.89 -9.84
CA LEU A 134 -19.63 -11.45 -9.24
C LEU A 134 -19.63 -9.93 -9.07
N TYR A 135 -18.67 -9.36 -8.35
CA TYR A 135 -18.60 -7.92 -8.08
C TYR A 135 -18.56 -7.08 -9.35
N LYS A 136 -17.77 -7.48 -10.36
CA LYS A 136 -17.75 -6.78 -11.66
C LYS A 136 -19.07 -6.86 -12.41
N ARG A 137 -19.78 -7.99 -12.36
CA ARG A 137 -21.13 -8.12 -12.94
C ARG A 137 -22.13 -7.21 -12.24
N MET A 138 -21.91 -6.94 -10.96
CA MET A 138 -22.73 -6.03 -10.18
C MET A 138 -22.42 -4.56 -10.46
N GLY A 139 -21.33 -4.25 -11.16
CA GLY A 139 -20.89 -2.90 -11.51
C GLY A 139 -19.82 -2.32 -10.58
N LEU A 140 -19.17 -3.15 -9.76
CA LEU A 140 -18.03 -2.75 -8.93
C LEU A 140 -16.75 -2.99 -9.73
N TYR A 141 -15.97 -1.94 -9.92
CA TYR A 141 -14.89 -1.89 -10.90
C TYR A 141 -13.58 -1.43 -10.26
N ARG A 142 -12.46 -1.96 -10.76
CA ARG A 142 -11.14 -1.52 -10.33
C ARG A 142 -10.74 -0.27 -11.13
N THR A 143 -10.28 0.76 -10.44
CA THR A 143 -9.77 2.01 -11.01
C THR A 143 -8.30 2.20 -10.65
N ARG A 144 -7.60 3.16 -11.25
CA ARG A 144 -6.24 3.52 -10.79
C ARG A 144 -6.21 4.17 -9.41
N ALA A 145 -7.34 4.72 -8.96
CA ALA A 145 -7.50 5.22 -7.60
C ALA A 145 -7.74 4.11 -6.55
N SER A 146 -7.91 2.86 -6.99
CA SER A 146 -8.11 1.71 -6.09
C SER A 146 -6.79 1.28 -5.48
N SER A 147 -6.77 1.09 -4.17
CA SER A 147 -5.57 0.70 -3.41
C SER A 147 -5.56 -0.79 -3.07
N ILE A 148 -4.37 -1.37 -2.85
CA ILE A 148 -4.19 -2.75 -2.38
C ILE A 148 -3.81 -2.72 -0.89
N ASP A 149 -4.34 -3.65 -0.09
CA ASP A 149 -3.99 -3.73 1.34
C ASP A 149 -2.75 -4.62 1.57
N TYR A 150 -2.32 -4.80 2.82
CA TYR A 150 -1.14 -5.61 3.14
C TYR A 150 -1.33 -7.12 2.93
N ASP A 151 -2.60 -7.55 2.87
CA ASP A 151 -3.05 -8.91 2.55
C ASP A 151 -3.40 -9.05 1.06
N GLY A 152 -3.06 -8.06 0.23
CA GLY A 152 -3.18 -8.18 -1.22
C GLY A 152 -4.57 -8.11 -1.83
N GLN A 153 -5.57 -7.74 -1.04
CA GLN A 153 -6.92 -7.53 -1.51
C GLN A 153 -7.01 -6.27 -2.36
N ILE A 154 -7.65 -6.41 -3.53
CA ILE A 154 -7.91 -5.29 -4.44
C ILE A 154 -9.23 -4.61 -4.06
N GLU A 155 -9.22 -3.28 -4.02
CA GLU A 155 -10.42 -2.47 -3.90
C GLU A 155 -11.16 -2.39 -5.24
N LEU A 156 -12.49 -2.54 -5.20
CA LEU A 156 -13.41 -2.31 -6.31
C LEU A 156 -14.45 -1.27 -5.89
N LYS A 157 -14.73 -0.29 -6.76
CA LYS A 157 -15.71 0.77 -6.51
C LYS A 157 -16.92 0.65 -7.41
N GLY A 158 -18.11 0.85 -6.85
CA GLY A 158 -19.39 0.83 -7.56
C GLY A 158 -20.20 2.09 -7.33
N TYR A 159 -20.71 2.67 -8.41
CA TYR A 159 -21.55 3.90 -8.39
C TYR A 159 -23.02 3.64 -8.70
N GLN A 160 -23.46 2.39 -8.53
CA GLN A 160 -24.85 1.99 -8.73
C GLN A 160 -25.81 2.82 -7.86
N PRO A 161 -25.53 3.11 -6.57
CA PRO A 161 -26.43 3.95 -5.77
C PRO A 161 -26.67 5.33 -6.40
N LEU A 162 -25.63 5.99 -6.92
CA LEU A 162 -25.75 7.26 -7.65
C LEU A 162 -26.55 7.10 -8.94
N ILE A 163 -26.16 6.15 -9.79
CA ILE A 163 -26.78 5.92 -11.10
C ILE A 163 -28.28 5.60 -10.99
N MET A 164 -28.64 4.73 -10.05
CA MET A 164 -30.03 4.34 -9.84
C MET A 164 -30.88 5.50 -9.32
N ARG A 165 -30.30 6.38 -8.50
CA ARG A 165 -30.97 7.61 -8.06
C ARG A 165 -31.19 8.57 -9.22
N SER A 166 -30.21 8.72 -10.11
CA SER A 166 -30.33 9.54 -11.33
C SER A 166 -31.43 9.01 -12.27
N ILE A 167 -31.51 7.69 -12.49
CA ILE A 167 -32.58 7.06 -13.28
C ILE A 167 -33.95 7.28 -12.62
N LYS A 168 -34.04 7.08 -11.29
CA LYS A 168 -35.27 7.28 -10.53
C LYS A 168 -35.82 8.70 -10.66
N GLN A 169 -34.94 9.70 -10.73
CA GLN A 169 -35.33 11.10 -10.96
C GLN A 169 -35.80 11.35 -12.39
N MET A 170 -35.18 10.71 -13.40
CA MET A 170 -35.54 10.90 -14.81
C MET A 170 -36.89 10.27 -15.17
N VAL A 171 -37.28 9.17 -14.53
CA VAL A 171 -38.50 8.41 -14.87
C VAL A 171 -39.37 8.11 -13.63
N PRO A 172 -39.91 9.13 -12.95
CA PRO A 172 -40.61 8.95 -11.68
C PRO A 172 -41.89 8.12 -11.81
N ASP A 173 -42.62 8.23 -12.92
CA ASP A 173 -43.93 7.58 -13.13
C ASP A 173 -43.82 6.08 -13.48
N TYR A 174 -42.73 5.67 -14.11
CA TYR A 174 -42.47 4.28 -14.52
C TYR A 174 -41.94 3.39 -13.38
N LEU A 175 -41.73 3.93 -12.17
CA LEU A 175 -41.23 3.16 -11.03
C LEU A 175 -42.21 2.10 -10.51
N THR A 176 -43.49 2.19 -10.91
CA THR A 176 -44.49 1.17 -10.62
C THR A 176 -44.45 -0.03 -11.59
N THR A 177 -43.83 0.13 -12.77
CA THR A 177 -43.80 -0.86 -13.85
C THR A 177 -42.39 -1.37 -14.21
N LEU A 178 -41.35 -0.58 -13.94
CA LEU A 178 -39.96 -1.00 -14.01
C LEU A 178 -39.73 -2.24 -13.12
N PRO A 179 -39.00 -3.28 -13.58
CA PRO A 179 -38.52 -4.35 -12.71
C PRO A 179 -37.68 -3.71 -11.59
N ARG A 180 -38.30 -3.42 -10.43
CA ARG A 180 -37.73 -2.84 -9.19
C ARG A 180 -36.35 -2.23 -9.42
N VAL A 181 -36.23 -0.91 -9.66
CA VAL A 181 -35.00 -0.19 -10.08
C VAL A 181 -33.71 -0.66 -9.41
N GLU A 182 -33.80 -1.20 -8.20
CA GLU A 182 -32.68 -1.78 -7.46
C GLU A 182 -32.17 -3.12 -8.04
N SER A 183 -32.85 -3.62 -9.07
CA SER A 183 -32.52 -4.76 -9.93
C SER A 183 -31.91 -4.33 -11.26
N CYS A 184 -31.85 -3.02 -11.56
CA CYS A 184 -31.38 -2.52 -12.86
C CYS A 184 -29.88 -2.78 -13.10
N TRP A 185 -29.11 -3.12 -12.07
CA TRP A 185 -27.76 -3.66 -12.28
C TRP A 185 -27.77 -4.95 -13.13
N ARG A 186 -28.88 -5.70 -13.16
CA ARG A 186 -29.06 -6.87 -14.05
C ARG A 186 -29.08 -6.51 -15.53
N PHE A 187 -29.36 -5.24 -15.83
CA PHE A 187 -29.41 -4.66 -17.17
C PHE A 187 -28.11 -3.96 -17.54
N LEU A 188 -27.07 -4.04 -16.69
CA LEU A 188 -25.75 -3.56 -17.04
C LEU A 188 -25.20 -4.34 -18.22
N ALA A 189 -24.70 -3.62 -19.22
CA ALA A 189 -24.04 -4.25 -20.36
C ALA A 189 -22.85 -5.11 -19.86
N PRO A 190 -22.69 -6.34 -20.39
CA PRO A 190 -21.64 -7.23 -19.94
C PRO A 190 -20.26 -6.67 -20.30
N ARG A 191 -19.37 -6.61 -19.32
CA ARG A 191 -17.96 -6.28 -19.53
C ARG A 191 -17.21 -7.50 -20.10
N GLN A 192 -16.28 -7.26 -21.02
CA GLN A 192 -15.51 -8.33 -21.68
C GLN A 192 -14.60 -9.12 -20.70
N SER A 193 -14.19 -8.52 -19.58
CA SER A 193 -13.12 -9.05 -18.71
C SER A 193 -13.50 -9.17 -17.23
N LEU A 194 -14.63 -9.82 -16.91
CA LEU A 194 -15.14 -9.96 -15.53
C LEU A 194 -14.19 -10.67 -14.54
N ARG A 195 -13.27 -11.50 -15.02
CA ARG A 195 -12.30 -12.23 -14.16
C ARG A 195 -10.91 -11.60 -14.15
N SER A 196 -10.71 -10.52 -14.89
CA SER A 196 -9.43 -9.82 -14.93
C SER A 196 -9.27 -8.94 -13.70
N THR A 197 -8.06 -8.84 -13.16
CA THR A 197 -7.71 -7.87 -12.13
C THR A 197 -7.26 -6.53 -12.70
N GLY A 198 -7.19 -6.38 -14.03
CA GLY A 198 -6.83 -5.11 -14.67
C GLY A 198 -7.84 -3.99 -14.38
N TYR A 199 -7.43 -2.76 -14.69
CA TYR A 199 -8.28 -1.58 -14.59
C TYR A 199 -9.49 -1.70 -15.53
N ASP A 200 -10.66 -1.33 -15.02
CA ASP A 200 -11.93 -1.30 -15.74
C ASP A 200 -12.27 0.13 -16.20
N THR A 201 -11.27 1.00 -16.32
CA THR A 201 -11.43 2.40 -16.71
C THR A 201 -11.02 2.62 -18.16
N GLU A 202 -11.54 3.68 -18.76
CA GLU A 202 -11.15 4.14 -20.09
C GLU A 202 -10.68 5.59 -20.05
N SER A 203 -9.86 6.01 -21.01
CA SER A 203 -9.47 7.41 -21.17
C SER A 203 -10.49 8.11 -22.07
N TRP A 204 -11.13 9.16 -21.56
CA TRP A 204 -12.10 9.98 -22.29
C TRP A 204 -11.82 11.46 -22.06
N ASN A 205 -11.48 12.21 -23.12
CA ASN A 205 -11.07 13.63 -23.02
C ASN A 205 -9.96 13.88 -21.99
N GLY A 206 -9.00 12.95 -21.89
CA GLY A 206 -7.92 12.99 -20.90
C GLY A 206 -8.32 12.61 -19.48
N LEU A 207 -9.62 12.44 -19.19
CA LEU A 207 -10.12 11.92 -17.93
C LEU A 207 -10.02 10.40 -17.90
N GLU A 208 -9.70 9.83 -16.74
CA GLU A 208 -9.95 8.42 -16.48
C GLU A 208 -11.39 8.26 -16.03
N VAL A 209 -12.18 7.46 -16.76
CA VAL A 209 -13.62 7.32 -16.49
C VAL A 209 -14.06 5.88 -16.33
N ILE A 210 -15.15 5.70 -15.59
CA ILE A 210 -15.91 4.46 -15.51
C ILE A 210 -17.22 4.63 -16.27
N THR A 211 -17.48 3.72 -17.20
CA THR A 211 -18.72 3.72 -18.01
C THR A 211 -19.71 2.68 -17.51
N TYR A 212 -20.96 3.11 -17.33
CA TYR A 212 -22.11 2.27 -17.01
C TYR A 212 -23.15 2.40 -18.11
N GLU A 213 -23.46 1.29 -18.78
CA GLU A 213 -24.51 1.20 -19.79
C GLU A 213 -25.63 0.31 -19.30
N ILE A 214 -26.86 0.81 -19.35
CA ILE A 214 -28.06 0.14 -18.85
C ILE A 214 -29.08 0.08 -19.98
N HIS A 215 -29.56 -1.14 -20.27
CA HIS A 215 -30.56 -1.39 -21.31
C HIS A 215 -31.74 -2.16 -20.74
N PHE A 216 -32.93 -1.55 -20.74
CA PHE A 216 -34.16 -2.27 -20.41
C PHE A 216 -35.31 -1.79 -21.29
N GLU A 217 -36.04 -2.74 -21.87
CA GLU A 217 -37.13 -2.47 -22.81
C GLU A 217 -36.67 -1.54 -23.94
N GLU A 218 -37.28 -0.36 -24.03
CA GLU A 218 -36.95 0.68 -25.02
C GLU A 218 -36.00 1.75 -24.49
N HIS A 219 -35.61 1.69 -23.21
CA HIS A 219 -34.76 2.69 -22.57
C HIS A 219 -33.28 2.33 -22.62
N PHE A 220 -32.47 3.33 -22.96
CA PHE A 220 -31.02 3.28 -22.90
C PHE A 220 -30.49 4.40 -22.02
N TYR A 221 -29.54 4.06 -21.15
CA TYR A 221 -28.77 5.02 -20.38
C TYR A 221 -27.29 4.66 -20.44
N ARG A 222 -26.45 5.64 -20.76
CA ARG A 222 -25.00 5.58 -20.56
C ARG A 222 -24.59 6.71 -19.62
N PHE A 223 -23.85 6.34 -18.58
CA PHE A 223 -23.24 7.27 -17.65
C PHE A 223 -21.73 7.09 -17.68
N ARG A 224 -20.99 8.20 -17.68
CA ARG A 224 -19.56 8.19 -17.35
C ARG A 224 -19.30 8.96 -16.08
N LEU A 225 -18.44 8.38 -15.24
CA LEU A 225 -17.98 8.99 -14.02
C LEU A 225 -16.49 9.22 -14.08
N ASP A 226 -16.05 10.41 -13.69
CA ASP A 226 -14.65 10.73 -13.50
C ASP A 226 -14.13 10.04 -12.22
N VAL A 227 -13.03 9.30 -12.34
CA VAL A 227 -12.41 8.58 -11.22
C VAL A 227 -11.82 9.53 -10.17
N GLU A 228 -11.38 10.72 -10.58
CA GLU A 228 -10.76 11.69 -9.69
C GLU A 228 -11.80 12.37 -8.78
N SER A 229 -12.88 12.90 -9.35
CA SER A 229 -13.96 13.54 -8.59
C SER A 229 -15.01 12.58 -8.04
N ASN A 230 -15.11 11.36 -8.57
CA ASN A 230 -16.19 10.40 -8.32
C ASN A 230 -17.59 10.90 -8.74
N GLY A 231 -17.66 11.87 -9.66
CA GLY A 231 -18.90 12.49 -10.14
C GLY A 231 -19.22 12.17 -11.60
N LEU A 232 -20.47 12.45 -12.01
CA LEU A 232 -20.89 12.32 -13.41
C LEU A 232 -20.18 13.34 -14.30
N VAL A 233 -19.71 12.88 -15.45
CA VAL A 233 -19.15 13.75 -16.52
C VAL A 233 -19.88 13.56 -17.85
N GLU A 234 -20.63 12.47 -18.01
CA GLU A 234 -21.47 12.23 -19.20
C GLU A 234 -22.77 11.53 -18.79
N LEU A 235 -23.87 11.96 -19.42
CA LEU A 235 -25.15 11.29 -19.47
C LEU A 235 -25.60 11.18 -20.92
N GLN A 236 -25.94 9.99 -21.38
CA GLN A 236 -26.61 9.79 -22.66
C GLN A 236 -27.85 8.93 -22.47
N THR A 237 -28.96 9.39 -23.03
CA THR A 237 -30.25 8.70 -23.08
C THR A 237 -30.80 8.71 -24.51
N ASN A 238 -31.97 8.12 -24.72
CA ASN A 238 -32.68 8.25 -26.00
C ASN A 238 -33.12 9.68 -26.33
N ALA A 239 -33.20 10.57 -25.32
CA ALA A 239 -33.73 11.93 -25.47
C ALA A 239 -32.62 12.99 -25.45
N VAL A 240 -31.57 12.79 -24.64
CA VAL A 240 -30.54 13.79 -24.38
C VAL A 240 -29.16 13.17 -24.20
N HIS A 241 -28.15 13.84 -24.71
CA HIS A 241 -26.73 13.56 -24.46
C HIS A 241 -26.08 14.82 -23.90
N PHE A 242 -25.55 14.75 -22.69
CA PHE A 242 -24.84 15.84 -22.04
C PHE A 242 -23.44 15.39 -21.60
N SER A 243 -22.44 16.24 -21.81
CA SER A 243 -21.04 16.01 -21.44
C SER A 243 -20.42 17.25 -20.80
N PHE A 244 -19.61 17.03 -19.77
CA PHE A 244 -18.88 18.07 -19.03
C PHE A 244 -17.42 17.63 -18.80
N TYR A 245 -16.46 18.28 -19.46
CA TYR A 245 -15.06 17.83 -19.48
C TYR A 245 -14.06 18.95 -19.76
N PRO A 246 -12.77 18.81 -19.41
CA PRO A 246 -11.74 19.78 -19.75
C PRO A 246 -11.26 19.62 -21.20
N GLU A 247 -11.15 20.73 -21.94
CA GLU A 247 -10.82 20.70 -23.38
C GLU A 247 -9.41 20.14 -23.67
N ALA A 248 -8.43 20.46 -22.83
CA ALA A 248 -7.04 20.07 -22.97
C ALA A 248 -6.61 18.95 -22.00
N GLY A 249 -7.57 18.33 -21.30
CA GLY A 249 -7.31 17.37 -20.21
C GLY A 249 -7.34 18.01 -18.81
N PRO A 250 -7.33 17.18 -17.75
CA PRO A 250 -7.60 17.62 -16.38
C PRO A 250 -6.45 18.35 -15.69
N GLU A 251 -5.27 18.43 -16.29
CA GLU A 251 -4.10 19.07 -15.71
C GLU A 251 -3.93 20.50 -16.24
N GLY A 252 -3.56 21.43 -15.37
CA GLY A 252 -3.32 22.83 -15.73
C GLY A 252 -2.34 23.52 -14.79
N LEU A 253 -2.01 24.77 -15.09
CA LEU A 253 -1.11 25.59 -14.28
C LEU A 253 -1.89 26.63 -13.47
N VAL A 254 -1.43 26.89 -12.25
CA VAL A 254 -1.99 27.93 -11.38
C VAL A 254 -1.87 29.29 -12.07
N GLY A 255 -2.98 30.02 -12.12
CA GLY A 255 -3.06 31.34 -12.75
C GLY A 255 -3.30 31.32 -14.27
N GLU A 256 -3.23 30.17 -14.93
CA GLU A 256 -3.59 30.03 -16.35
C GLU A 256 -5.09 29.72 -16.53
N GLU A 257 -5.62 30.04 -17.71
CA GLU A 257 -7.02 29.74 -18.06
C GLU A 257 -7.19 28.24 -18.36
N LEU A 258 -7.92 27.54 -17.51
CA LEU A 258 -8.45 26.21 -17.79
C LEU A 258 -9.77 26.32 -18.55
N LYS A 259 -9.91 25.58 -19.65
CA LYS A 259 -11.12 25.54 -20.47
C LYS A 259 -11.95 24.29 -20.15
N LEU A 260 -13.17 24.50 -19.66
CA LEU A 260 -14.15 23.43 -19.45
C LEU A 260 -15.25 23.51 -20.50
N VAL A 261 -15.58 22.37 -21.08
CA VAL A 261 -16.56 22.23 -22.15
C VAL A 261 -17.85 21.68 -21.58
N HIS A 262 -18.95 22.34 -21.92
CA HIS A 262 -20.32 21.87 -21.74
C HIS A 262 -20.89 21.55 -23.11
N GLU A 263 -21.33 20.32 -23.33
CA GLU A 263 -21.94 19.88 -24.59
C GLU A 263 -23.28 19.21 -24.34
N LEU A 264 -24.29 19.61 -25.12
CA LEU A 264 -25.65 19.09 -25.06
C LEU A 264 -26.13 18.78 -26.48
N THR A 265 -26.67 17.59 -26.69
CA THR A 265 -27.42 17.21 -27.88
C THR A 265 -28.77 16.62 -27.48
N THR A 266 -29.85 17.07 -28.10
CA THR A 266 -31.18 16.50 -27.91
C THR A 266 -31.57 15.64 -29.10
N GLN A 267 -32.37 14.60 -28.87
CA GLN A 267 -32.94 13.74 -29.91
C GLN A 267 -34.44 13.95 -30.07
N CYS A 268 -35.09 14.55 -29.07
CA CYS A 268 -36.48 14.97 -29.09
C CYS A 268 -36.62 16.43 -28.62
N GLU A 269 -37.84 16.95 -28.64
CA GLU A 269 -38.13 18.26 -28.05
C GLU A 269 -37.99 18.16 -26.53
N GLN A 270 -37.15 19.00 -25.93
CA GLN A 270 -36.92 19.01 -24.49
C GLN A 270 -36.39 20.36 -23.99
N ALA A 271 -36.93 20.84 -22.87
CA ALA A 271 -36.37 21.98 -22.15
C ALA A 271 -35.13 21.58 -21.33
N CYS A 272 -34.03 22.29 -21.57
CA CYS A 272 -32.77 22.11 -20.87
C CYS A 272 -32.26 23.44 -20.31
N ALA A 273 -31.65 23.42 -19.13
CA ALA A 273 -30.86 24.51 -18.57
C ALA A 273 -29.60 23.93 -17.91
N VAL A 274 -28.55 24.73 -17.78
CA VAL A 274 -27.33 24.34 -17.07
C VAL A 274 -26.96 25.46 -16.10
N SER A 275 -26.75 25.11 -14.84
CA SER A 275 -26.30 26.05 -13.80
C SER A 275 -24.98 25.59 -13.18
N ARG A 276 -24.21 26.53 -12.63
CA ARG A 276 -23.03 26.26 -11.81
C ARG A 276 -23.43 25.90 -10.39
N ALA A 277 -22.46 25.39 -9.62
CA ALA A 277 -22.61 25.13 -8.19
C ALA A 277 -23.07 26.34 -7.35
N ASP A 278 -22.74 27.56 -7.77
CA ASP A 278 -23.15 28.81 -7.12
C ASP A 278 -24.56 29.29 -7.55
N GLY A 279 -25.23 28.52 -8.40
CA GLY A 279 -26.55 28.82 -8.95
C GLY A 279 -26.55 29.75 -10.16
N SER A 280 -25.39 30.24 -10.60
CA SER A 280 -25.32 31.06 -11.82
C SER A 280 -25.62 30.23 -13.07
N GLU A 281 -26.37 30.81 -14.01
CA GLU A 281 -26.76 30.11 -15.23
C GLU A 281 -25.62 30.11 -16.26
N VAL A 282 -25.22 28.91 -16.69
CA VAL A 282 -24.34 28.68 -17.85
C VAL A 282 -25.18 28.64 -19.13
N LEU A 283 -26.36 28.04 -19.03
CA LEU A 283 -27.39 28.00 -20.06
C LEU A 283 -28.74 28.31 -19.42
N THR A 284 -29.29 29.49 -19.73
CA THR A 284 -30.68 29.82 -19.36
C THR A 284 -31.64 28.85 -20.03
N ARG A 285 -32.70 28.46 -19.30
CA ARG A 285 -33.67 27.45 -19.73
C ARG A 285 -34.16 27.70 -21.16
N ARG A 286 -33.91 26.73 -22.03
CA ARG A 286 -34.24 26.78 -23.46
C ARG A 286 -34.84 25.45 -23.92
N ILE A 287 -35.85 25.51 -24.78
CA ILE A 287 -36.40 24.34 -25.46
C ILE A 287 -35.53 24.05 -26.69
N PHE A 288 -35.01 22.84 -26.76
CA PHE A 288 -34.26 22.34 -27.91
C PHE A 288 -35.15 21.42 -28.74
N GLY A 289 -35.13 21.59 -30.06
CA GLY A 289 -35.77 20.67 -30.99
C GLY A 289 -34.93 19.38 -31.21
N PRO A 290 -35.44 18.40 -31.96
CA PRO A 290 -34.71 17.18 -32.30
C PRO A 290 -33.37 17.46 -33.00
N HIS A 291 -32.32 16.74 -32.61
CA HIS A 291 -30.96 16.82 -33.13
C HIS A 291 -30.26 18.19 -32.99
N GLN A 292 -30.77 19.08 -32.13
CA GLN A 292 -30.07 20.33 -31.84
C GLN A 292 -28.86 20.09 -30.95
N HIS A 293 -27.78 20.82 -31.22
CA HIS A 293 -26.53 20.75 -30.49
C HIS A 293 -26.16 22.12 -29.90
N TRP A 294 -25.71 22.13 -28.65
CA TRP A 294 -25.18 23.28 -27.94
C TRP A 294 -23.82 22.93 -27.35
N ARG A 295 -22.85 23.81 -27.57
CA ARG A 295 -21.51 23.74 -26.98
C ARG A 295 -21.17 25.08 -26.35
N TYR A 296 -20.67 25.06 -25.13
CA TYR A 296 -20.17 26.23 -24.42
C TYR A 296 -18.81 25.92 -23.79
N VAL A 297 -17.87 26.86 -23.90
CA VAL A 297 -16.53 26.74 -23.30
C VAL A 297 -16.40 27.78 -22.20
N GLU A 298 -16.40 27.28 -20.98
CA GLU A 298 -16.18 28.03 -19.76
C GLU A 298 -14.68 28.19 -19.51
N ARG A 299 -14.25 29.38 -19.11
CA ARG A 299 -12.85 29.69 -18.78
C ARG A 299 -12.73 29.97 -17.29
N LEU A 300 -11.91 29.19 -16.61
CA LEU A 300 -11.69 29.28 -15.18
C LEU A 300 -10.22 29.50 -14.87
N VAL A 301 -9.93 30.33 -13.87
CA VAL A 301 -8.58 30.55 -13.34
C VAL A 301 -8.62 30.21 -11.87
N PHE A 302 -7.73 29.31 -11.44
CA PHE A 302 -7.65 28.92 -10.03
C PHE A 302 -6.44 29.60 -9.37
N PRO A 303 -6.60 30.15 -8.16
CA PRO A 303 -5.55 30.89 -7.48
C PRO A 303 -4.55 29.99 -6.73
N GLN A 304 -4.84 28.71 -6.55
CA GLN A 304 -4.05 27.81 -5.71
C GLN A 304 -3.78 26.47 -6.40
N PRO A 305 -2.59 25.87 -6.18
CA PRO A 305 -2.27 24.54 -6.68
C PRO A 305 -3.09 23.46 -5.97
N GLY A 306 -3.08 22.26 -6.55
CA GLY A 306 -3.72 21.08 -5.99
C GLY A 306 -4.93 20.61 -6.79
N ARG A 307 -5.71 19.73 -6.16
CA ARG A 307 -6.90 19.13 -6.77
C ARG A 307 -8.11 20.02 -6.51
N HIS A 308 -8.82 20.35 -7.58
CA HIS A 308 -10.07 21.11 -7.56
C HIS A 308 -11.18 20.28 -8.20
N VAL A 309 -12.41 20.46 -7.73
CA VAL A 309 -13.59 19.83 -8.33
C VAL A 309 -14.52 20.94 -8.80
N VAL A 310 -14.77 20.99 -10.10
CA VAL A 310 -15.75 21.93 -10.68
C VAL A 310 -17.07 21.21 -10.85
N ARG A 311 -18.18 21.88 -10.54
CA ARG A 311 -19.52 21.28 -10.57
C ARG A 311 -20.50 22.13 -11.36
N CYS A 312 -21.39 21.46 -12.08
CA CYS A 312 -22.56 22.05 -12.71
C CYS A 312 -23.77 21.13 -12.57
N THR A 313 -24.96 21.68 -12.75
CA THR A 313 -26.23 20.95 -12.70
C THR A 313 -26.95 21.08 -14.03
N LEU A 314 -27.28 19.96 -14.66
CA LEU A 314 -28.16 19.90 -15.83
C LEU A 314 -29.61 19.82 -15.34
N HIS A 315 -30.42 20.78 -15.73
CA HIS A 315 -31.86 20.80 -15.47
C HIS A 315 -32.60 20.33 -16.72
N LEU A 316 -33.34 19.24 -16.58
CA LEU A 316 -34.28 18.71 -17.58
C LEU A 316 -35.72 19.03 -17.12
N GLU A 317 -36.71 18.76 -17.97
CA GLU A 317 -38.12 18.99 -17.63
C GLU A 317 -38.58 18.24 -16.37
N SER A 318 -38.13 17.00 -16.19
CA SER A 318 -38.56 16.12 -15.10
C SER A 318 -37.59 16.04 -13.93
N CYS A 319 -36.34 16.51 -14.08
CA CYS A 319 -35.30 16.29 -13.07
C CYS A 319 -34.12 17.27 -13.17
N SER A 320 -33.20 17.18 -12.20
CA SER A 320 -31.93 17.89 -12.24
C SER A 320 -30.81 16.95 -11.79
N LEU A 321 -29.69 16.95 -12.51
CA LEU A 321 -28.59 16.02 -12.31
C LEU A 321 -27.27 16.79 -12.18
N ASP A 322 -26.49 16.43 -11.16
CA ASP A 322 -25.20 17.07 -10.86
C ASP A 322 -24.06 16.37 -11.58
N PHE A 323 -23.19 17.18 -12.19
CA PHE A 323 -21.97 16.78 -12.88
C PHE A 323 -20.78 17.39 -12.17
N GLN A 324 -19.68 16.63 -12.08
CA GLN A 324 -18.48 17.07 -11.40
C GLN A 324 -17.25 16.57 -12.17
N VAL A 325 -16.25 17.44 -12.32
CA VAL A 325 -14.98 17.10 -12.96
C VAL A 325 -13.82 17.47 -12.06
N GLY A 326 -12.90 16.52 -11.86
CA GLY A 326 -11.66 16.71 -11.11
C GLY A 326 -10.59 17.32 -12.01
N VAL A 327 -9.93 18.36 -11.53
CA VAL A 327 -8.82 19.03 -12.22
C VAL A 327 -7.64 19.20 -11.27
N ARG A 328 -6.42 19.04 -11.77
CA ARG A 328 -5.18 19.15 -11.00
C ARG A 328 -4.37 20.34 -11.47
N LEU A 329 -4.16 21.30 -10.58
CA LEU A 329 -3.39 22.49 -10.85
C LEU A 329 -1.97 22.38 -10.27
N LEU A 330 -0.97 22.64 -11.10
CA LEU A 330 0.44 22.65 -10.75
C LEU A 330 0.96 24.09 -10.68
N THR A 331 1.93 24.35 -9.80
CA THR A 331 2.58 25.67 -9.71
C THR A 331 3.46 25.99 -10.92
N GLY A 332 3.78 25.00 -11.75
CA GLY A 332 4.57 25.12 -12.97
C GLY A 332 6.01 24.65 -12.78
N VAL A 333 6.75 25.25 -11.87
CA VAL A 333 8.11 24.83 -11.51
C VAL A 333 8.19 24.66 -10.00
N HIS A 334 8.79 23.57 -9.52
CA HIS A 334 8.95 23.31 -8.09
C HIS A 334 10.31 22.72 -7.74
N ALA A 335 10.71 22.89 -6.48
CA ALA A 335 11.94 22.39 -5.90
C ALA A 335 11.63 21.54 -4.67
N GLN A 336 12.32 20.41 -4.50
CA GLN A 336 12.17 19.55 -3.33
C GLN A 336 13.49 18.90 -2.94
N ARG A 337 13.65 18.54 -1.66
CA ARG A 337 14.83 17.81 -1.19
C ARG A 337 14.85 16.39 -1.76
N VAL A 338 16.02 15.94 -2.22
CA VAL A 338 16.24 14.54 -2.61
C VAL A 338 16.40 13.70 -1.33
N ARG A 339 15.92 12.46 -1.35
CA ARG A 339 16.12 11.50 -0.26
C ARG A 339 17.39 10.67 -0.51
N PRO A 340 18.13 10.27 0.54
CA PRO A 340 17.90 10.53 1.96
C PRO A 340 18.16 11.98 2.38
N LEU A 341 17.46 12.44 3.41
CA LEU A 341 17.51 13.84 3.87
C LEU A 341 18.82 14.14 4.59
N VAL A 342 19.64 15.01 4.01
CA VAL A 342 20.81 15.58 4.67
C VAL A 342 20.33 16.67 5.64
N HIS A 343 20.83 16.63 6.89
CA HIS A 343 20.61 17.70 7.85
C HIS A 343 21.84 18.60 7.94
N LEU A 344 21.60 19.89 8.15
CA LEU A 344 22.67 20.87 8.29
C LEU A 344 23.11 20.90 9.75
N VAL A 345 24.42 20.88 9.99
CA VAL A 345 24.97 21.11 11.33
C VAL A 345 25.41 22.57 11.40
N PRO A 346 24.84 23.39 12.30
CA PRO A 346 25.16 24.82 12.37
C PRO A 346 26.65 25.07 12.57
N GLY A 347 27.22 25.96 11.74
CA GLY A 347 28.62 26.38 11.86
C GLY A 347 29.69 25.37 11.38
N THR A 348 29.31 24.34 10.63
CA THR A 348 30.25 23.39 9.99
C THR A 348 30.72 23.86 8.60
N GLU A 349 31.74 23.21 8.04
CA GLU A 349 32.22 23.41 6.66
C GLU A 349 31.09 23.22 5.62
N THR A 350 31.33 23.66 4.39
CA THR A 350 30.35 23.64 3.30
C THR A 350 29.65 22.29 3.15
N VAL A 351 28.35 22.25 3.44
CA VAL A 351 27.49 21.07 3.27
C VAL A 351 26.80 21.14 1.91
N ARG A 352 26.75 20.02 1.20
CA ARG A 352 25.98 19.88 -0.05
C ARG A 352 24.64 19.20 0.22
N VAL A 353 23.54 19.92 -0.06
CA VAL A 353 22.17 19.40 0.07
C VAL A 353 21.59 19.14 -1.32
N PRO A 354 21.28 17.87 -1.67
CA PRO A 354 20.72 17.56 -2.98
C PRO A 354 19.26 18.02 -3.09
N ILE A 355 18.95 18.71 -4.21
CA ILE A 355 17.64 19.25 -4.54
C ILE A 355 17.22 18.74 -5.93
N CYS A 356 15.99 18.24 -6.02
CA CYS A 356 15.32 17.94 -7.26
C CYS A 356 14.49 19.15 -7.68
N LEU A 357 14.67 19.58 -8.92
CA LEU A 357 13.93 20.67 -9.55
C LEU A 357 13.09 20.07 -10.67
N GLN A 358 11.82 20.44 -10.76
CA GLN A 358 10.93 19.96 -11.81
C GLN A 358 10.19 21.11 -12.46
N ASN A 359 10.24 21.16 -13.79
CA ASN A 359 9.53 22.09 -14.65
C ASN A 359 8.40 21.34 -15.37
N ALA A 360 7.17 21.54 -14.93
CA ALA A 360 5.95 21.02 -15.56
C ALA A 360 5.35 21.99 -16.59
N THR A 361 6.03 23.10 -16.92
CA THR A 361 5.56 24.04 -17.93
C THR A 361 6.03 23.63 -19.33
N GLN A 362 5.33 24.11 -20.36
CA GLN A 362 5.72 23.90 -21.76
C GLN A 362 6.90 24.79 -22.22
N ARG A 363 7.51 25.56 -21.33
CA ARG A 363 8.61 26.47 -21.66
C ARG A 363 9.84 26.17 -20.82
N PRO A 364 11.05 26.31 -21.37
CA PRO A 364 12.26 26.22 -20.57
C PRO A 364 12.36 27.41 -19.60
N CYS A 365 13.04 27.20 -18.48
CA CYS A 365 13.31 28.24 -17.49
C CYS A 365 14.72 28.10 -16.92
N SER A 366 15.30 29.21 -16.46
CA SER A 366 16.54 29.22 -15.69
C SER A 366 16.24 29.45 -14.22
N LEU A 367 16.88 28.67 -13.35
CA LEU A 367 16.68 28.69 -11.91
C LEU A 367 17.92 29.20 -11.20
N SER A 368 17.72 30.08 -10.22
CA SER A 368 18.77 30.57 -9.33
C SER A 368 18.27 30.65 -7.89
N VAL A 369 19.16 30.50 -6.92
CA VAL A 369 18.83 30.69 -5.50
C VAL A 369 18.88 32.18 -5.19
N VAL A 370 17.79 32.71 -4.61
CA VAL A 370 17.70 34.14 -4.26
C VAL A 370 17.80 34.38 -2.75
N ALA A 371 17.49 33.39 -1.93
CA ALA A 371 17.66 33.43 -0.49
C ALA A 371 17.77 32.01 0.09
N PRO A 372 18.44 31.82 1.24
CA PRO A 372 19.26 32.78 1.99
C PRO A 372 20.68 32.92 1.44
N SER A 373 21.41 33.97 1.83
CA SER A 373 22.75 34.30 1.29
C SER A 373 23.85 33.25 1.56
N TRP A 374 23.65 32.41 2.57
CA TRP A 374 24.54 31.30 2.90
C TRP A 374 24.32 30.05 2.02
N ALA A 375 23.25 30.01 1.23
CA ALA A 375 22.96 28.94 0.28
C ALA A 375 23.30 29.41 -1.14
N ARG A 376 24.05 28.59 -1.88
CA ARG A 376 24.43 28.85 -3.26
C ARG A 376 24.14 27.65 -4.14
N CYS A 377 23.70 27.93 -5.36
CA CYS A 377 23.53 26.95 -6.43
C CYS A 377 24.03 27.58 -7.71
N ASP A 378 24.64 26.79 -8.58
CA ASP A 378 24.89 27.23 -9.95
C ASP A 378 23.54 27.49 -10.64
N SER A 379 23.50 28.44 -11.58
CA SER A 379 22.31 28.69 -12.38
C SER A 379 22.02 27.47 -13.24
N ILE A 380 20.78 26.96 -13.16
CA ILE A 380 20.38 25.73 -13.87
C ILE A 380 19.33 26.07 -14.89
N THR A 381 19.54 25.68 -16.14
CA THR A 381 18.51 25.75 -17.16
C THR A 381 17.75 24.43 -17.20
N LEU A 382 16.45 24.47 -16.94
CA LEU A 382 15.53 23.35 -17.11
C LEU A 382 14.79 23.48 -18.43
N ALA A 383 14.78 22.41 -19.22
CA ALA A 383 13.92 22.31 -20.38
C ALA A 383 12.43 22.28 -19.98
N ALA A 384 11.54 22.50 -20.94
CA ALA A 384 10.09 22.28 -20.77
C ALA A 384 9.82 20.82 -20.35
N GLU A 385 8.84 20.61 -19.47
CA GLU A 385 8.38 19.28 -19.03
C GLU A 385 9.51 18.34 -18.58
N SER A 386 10.52 18.90 -17.89
CA SER A 386 11.73 18.18 -17.49
C SER A 386 11.98 18.30 -15.98
N ALA A 387 12.89 17.47 -15.47
CA ALA A 387 13.38 17.59 -14.10
C ALA A 387 14.91 17.47 -14.11
N ALA A 388 15.56 18.04 -13.11
CA ALA A 388 16.99 17.89 -12.89
C ALA A 388 17.34 17.90 -11.41
N GLU A 389 18.41 17.20 -11.05
CA GLU A 389 19.00 17.29 -9.72
C GLU A 389 20.21 18.22 -9.68
N THR A 390 20.35 18.92 -8.56
CA THR A 390 21.48 19.78 -8.25
C THR A 390 21.81 19.70 -6.77
N ALA A 391 22.89 20.35 -6.34
CA ALA A 391 23.26 20.47 -4.93
C ALA A 391 23.33 21.94 -4.51
N LEU A 392 22.60 22.28 -3.44
CA LEU A 392 22.81 23.51 -2.69
C LEU A 392 24.11 23.40 -1.90
N SER A 393 25.05 24.31 -2.12
CA SER A 393 26.21 24.48 -1.26
C SER A 393 25.85 25.46 -0.13
N CYS A 394 25.91 24.97 1.11
CA CYS A 394 25.49 25.71 2.30
C CYS A 394 26.69 25.92 3.22
N GLU A 395 27.02 27.16 3.57
CA GLU A 395 28.19 27.50 4.39
C GLU A 395 27.79 28.43 5.55
N GLY A 396 28.22 28.12 6.79
CA GLY A 396 27.94 28.99 7.94
C GLY A 396 26.45 29.08 8.31
N VAL A 397 25.70 27.99 8.13
CA VAL A 397 24.25 27.95 8.31
C VAL A 397 23.88 28.24 9.78
N PRO A 398 22.99 29.22 10.05
CA PRO A 398 22.49 29.48 11.39
C PRO A 398 21.61 28.35 11.89
N GLU A 399 21.48 28.22 13.21
CA GLU A 399 20.57 27.27 13.85
C GLU A 399 19.10 27.62 13.56
N GLY A 400 18.24 26.60 13.37
CA GLY A 400 16.81 26.77 13.13
C GLY A 400 16.35 26.23 11.77
N VAL A 401 15.13 26.62 11.37
CA VAL A 401 14.53 26.22 10.07
C VAL A 401 14.57 27.39 9.11
N HIS A 402 15.12 27.16 7.93
CA HIS A 402 15.32 28.20 6.93
C HIS A 402 14.59 27.89 5.63
N ALA A 403 13.91 28.91 5.09
CA ALA A 403 13.28 28.85 3.78
C ALA A 403 14.30 29.19 2.68
N VAL A 404 14.66 28.21 1.85
CA VAL A 404 15.47 28.45 0.64
C VAL A 404 14.55 28.73 -0.53
N VAL A 405 14.66 29.92 -1.11
CA VAL A 405 13.80 30.39 -2.21
C VAL A 405 14.59 30.36 -3.50
N PHE A 406 13.99 29.73 -4.51
CA PHE A 406 14.48 29.73 -5.89
C PHE A 406 13.70 30.75 -6.71
N GLU A 407 14.32 31.34 -7.72
CA GLU A 407 13.66 32.16 -8.72
C GLU A 407 13.80 31.48 -10.09
N ALA A 408 12.66 31.25 -10.74
CA ALA A 408 12.57 30.82 -12.14
C ALA A 408 12.45 32.03 -13.05
N GLN A 409 13.31 32.10 -14.06
CA GLN A 409 13.26 33.06 -15.14
C GLN A 409 12.94 32.35 -16.46
N ALA A 410 11.81 32.69 -17.08
CA ALA A 410 11.44 32.23 -18.42
C ALA A 410 12.24 32.97 -19.51
N GLU A 411 12.24 32.42 -20.74
CA GLU A 411 12.94 33.03 -21.89
C GLU A 411 12.43 34.43 -22.26
N ASP A 412 11.14 34.70 -22.03
CA ASP A 412 10.54 36.02 -22.26
C ASP A 412 10.92 37.06 -21.19
N GLY A 413 11.78 36.68 -20.23
CA GLY A 413 12.24 37.52 -19.13
C GLY A 413 11.33 37.51 -17.91
N THR A 414 10.18 36.83 -17.96
CA THR A 414 9.29 36.71 -16.80
C THR A 414 9.99 35.99 -15.65
N ARG A 415 9.96 36.60 -14.46
CA ARG A 415 10.54 36.03 -13.24
C ARG A 415 9.46 35.64 -12.26
N ARG A 416 9.66 34.50 -11.60
CA ARG A 416 8.73 33.97 -10.60
C ARG A 416 9.53 33.31 -9.47
N GLN A 417 9.29 33.74 -8.24
CA GLN A 417 9.78 33.02 -7.08
C GLN A 417 9.02 31.71 -6.91
N LEU A 418 9.76 30.64 -6.67
CA LEU A 418 9.23 29.34 -6.34
C LEU A 418 8.92 29.27 -4.86
N ASP A 419 8.10 28.29 -4.51
CA ASP A 419 7.84 27.98 -3.13
C ASP A 419 9.11 27.54 -2.38
N PRO A 420 9.25 27.92 -1.10
CA PRO A 420 10.49 27.72 -0.37
C PRO A 420 10.73 26.25 -0.01
N VAL A 421 11.96 25.80 -0.18
CA VAL A 421 12.44 24.53 0.36
C VAL A 421 12.88 24.75 1.80
N MET A 422 12.19 24.11 2.75
CA MET A 422 12.52 24.21 4.17
C MET A 422 13.74 23.35 4.52
N LEU A 423 14.82 23.98 5.01
CA LEU A 423 16.06 23.34 5.44
C LEU A 423 16.27 23.51 6.96
N PRO A 424 16.17 22.44 7.76
CA PRO A 424 16.49 22.47 9.17
C PRO A 424 18.02 22.37 9.39
N ALA A 425 18.54 23.24 10.26
CA ALA A 425 19.92 23.25 10.73
C ALA A 425 19.94 23.03 12.25
N LEU A 426 20.37 21.84 12.67
CA LEU A 426 20.16 21.30 14.01
C LEU A 426 21.47 20.85 14.64
N ARG A 427 21.60 21.09 15.95
CA ARG A 427 22.59 20.43 16.81
C ARG A 427 21.95 19.23 17.49
N ARG A 428 22.81 18.33 18.00
CA ARG A 428 22.37 17.17 18.78
C ARG A 428 21.54 17.61 19.99
N GLY A 429 20.41 16.94 20.25
CA GLY A 429 19.48 17.26 21.33
C GLY A 429 18.52 18.42 21.03
N MET A 430 18.59 19.01 19.83
CA MET A 430 17.60 19.98 19.38
C MET A 430 16.52 19.33 18.52
N ALA A 431 15.33 19.90 18.62
CA ALA A 431 14.21 19.60 17.73
C ALA A 431 13.62 20.88 17.17
N VAL A 432 13.05 20.78 15.97
CA VAL A 432 12.29 21.87 15.33
C VAL A 432 10.96 21.36 14.84
N SER A 433 9.97 22.23 14.86
CA SER A 433 8.69 22.00 14.22
C SER A 433 8.44 23.08 13.17
N TYR A 434 7.90 22.69 12.01
CA TYR A 434 7.59 23.62 10.92
C TYR A 434 6.56 23.03 9.96
N ARG A 435 6.02 23.87 9.07
CA ARG A 435 5.08 23.45 8.03
C ARG A 435 5.78 23.45 6.68
N GLU A 436 5.63 22.37 5.92
CA GLU A 436 6.05 22.31 4.52
C GLU A 436 4.95 22.87 3.61
N GLU A 437 5.34 23.31 2.41
CA GLU A 437 4.43 23.87 1.41
C GLU A 437 3.35 22.86 0.95
N SER A 438 3.70 21.56 0.94
CA SER A 438 2.74 20.45 0.75
C SER A 438 1.56 20.49 1.72
N GLY A 439 1.67 21.30 2.78
CA GLY A 439 0.70 21.46 3.84
C GLY A 439 1.01 20.60 5.05
N ALA A 440 1.94 19.63 4.94
CA ALA A 440 2.32 18.72 6.01
C ALA A 440 3.07 19.45 7.13
N TYR A 441 2.83 19.01 8.37
CA TYR A 441 3.58 19.45 9.53
C TYR A 441 4.77 18.53 9.75
N VAL A 442 5.91 19.08 10.13
CA VAL A 442 7.15 18.34 10.36
C VAL A 442 7.65 18.61 11.77
N LEU A 443 8.11 17.56 12.43
CA LEU A 443 8.87 17.60 13.68
C LEU A 443 10.17 16.81 13.46
N GLU A 444 11.32 17.45 13.64
CA GLU A 444 12.61 16.88 13.24
C GLU A 444 13.72 17.12 14.27
N SER A 445 14.49 16.07 14.59
CA SER A 445 15.78 16.09 15.31
C SER A 445 16.93 15.71 14.37
N THR A 446 18.13 15.50 14.91
CA THR A 446 19.26 14.95 14.15
C THR A 446 19.04 13.48 13.75
N ALA A 447 18.26 12.69 14.48
CA ALA A 447 18.06 11.26 14.22
C ALA A 447 16.67 10.86 13.72
N VAL A 448 15.63 11.63 14.07
CA VAL A 448 14.24 11.31 13.74
C VAL A 448 13.58 12.44 12.96
N ARG A 449 12.74 12.08 11.99
CA ARG A 449 11.82 13.01 11.34
C ARG A 449 10.41 12.44 11.36
N ALA A 450 9.47 13.17 11.96
CA ALA A 450 8.05 12.90 11.91
C ALA A 450 7.38 13.88 10.93
N THR A 451 6.60 13.37 9.98
CA THR A 451 5.77 14.17 9.07
C THR A 451 4.31 13.82 9.25
N ILE A 452 3.44 14.82 9.46
CA ILE A 452 2.03 14.67 9.74
C ILE A 452 1.21 15.31 8.62
N ASP A 453 0.33 14.53 7.98
CA ASP A 453 -0.60 15.03 6.97
C ASP A 453 -1.66 15.95 7.59
N ALA A 454 -1.83 17.16 7.05
CA ALA A 454 -2.73 18.16 7.61
C ALA A 454 -4.22 17.83 7.45
N LYS A 455 -4.59 16.93 6.53
CA LYS A 455 -5.99 16.57 6.26
C LYS A 455 -6.46 15.37 7.09
N THR A 456 -5.59 14.42 7.35
CA THR A 456 -5.90 13.12 7.96
C THR A 456 -5.25 12.92 9.33
N GLY A 457 -4.16 13.64 9.60
CA GLY A 457 -3.33 13.46 10.79
C GLY A 457 -2.45 12.21 10.75
N LEU A 458 -2.35 11.52 9.60
CA LEU A 458 -1.47 10.37 9.43
C LEU A 458 -0.01 10.82 9.59
N MET A 459 0.69 10.19 10.54
CA MET A 459 2.07 10.47 10.86
C MET A 459 2.99 9.40 10.29
N HIS A 460 4.10 9.83 9.69
CA HIS A 460 5.20 8.97 9.25
C HIS A 460 6.44 9.32 10.04
N ILE A 461 7.08 8.36 10.68
CA ILE A 461 8.31 8.56 11.46
C ILE A 461 9.48 7.82 10.80
N TRP A 462 10.51 8.60 10.47
CA TRP A 462 11.70 8.16 9.78
C TRP A 462 12.89 8.09 10.72
N ASP A 463 13.64 6.99 10.62
CA ASP A 463 14.98 6.87 11.18
C ASP A 463 15.99 7.41 10.15
N LYS A 464 16.51 8.62 10.40
CA LYS A 464 17.46 9.30 9.51
C LYS A 464 18.77 8.55 9.41
N GLY A 465 19.22 7.95 10.51
CA GLY A 465 20.48 7.20 10.53
C GLY A 465 20.44 5.92 9.70
N ALA A 466 19.25 5.35 9.48
CA ALA A 466 19.04 4.18 8.61
C ALA A 466 18.45 4.55 7.25
N SER A 467 18.11 5.83 7.05
CA SER A 467 17.44 6.33 5.84
C SER A 467 16.18 5.52 5.49
N ARG A 468 15.44 5.09 6.52
CA ARG A 468 14.26 4.23 6.37
C ARG A 468 13.11 4.73 7.21
N LEU A 469 11.90 4.41 6.76
CA LEU A 469 10.72 4.59 7.58
C LEU A 469 10.73 3.58 8.74
N ALA A 470 10.45 4.04 9.94
CA ALA A 470 10.39 3.21 11.15
C ALA A 470 8.96 2.88 11.57
N LEU A 471 8.03 3.82 11.40
CA LEU A 471 6.65 3.71 11.89
C LEU A 471 5.68 4.59 11.07
N TYR A 472 4.43 4.14 10.94
CA TYR A 472 3.26 4.96 10.65
C TYR A 472 2.34 5.05 11.88
N GLU A 473 1.67 6.18 12.10
CA GLU A 473 0.58 6.25 13.07
C GLU A 473 -0.63 6.98 12.48
N ALA A 474 -1.76 6.29 12.38
CA ALA A 474 -3.02 6.96 12.04
C ALA A 474 -3.49 7.82 13.23
N TRP A 475 -4.11 8.96 12.93
CA TRP A 475 -4.68 9.81 13.98
C TRP A 475 -5.72 9.02 14.81
N PRO A 476 -5.66 9.09 16.15
CA PRO A 476 -6.47 8.25 17.03
C PRO A 476 -7.96 8.55 16.88
N ASP A 477 -8.79 7.53 17.15
CA ASP A 477 -10.24 7.65 17.03
C ASP A 477 -10.90 7.70 18.40
N VAL A 478 -11.77 8.70 18.57
CA VAL A 478 -12.75 8.78 19.66
C VAL A 478 -14.01 8.09 19.20
N GLY A 479 -14.37 6.99 19.84
CA GLY A 479 -15.36 6.09 19.26
C GLY A 479 -15.69 4.92 20.16
N PRO A 480 -16.56 4.02 19.72
CA PRO A 480 -16.68 3.53 18.35
C PRO A 480 -17.52 4.40 17.38
N PRO A 481 -17.36 4.23 16.04
CA PRO A 481 -16.44 3.28 15.39
C PRO A 481 -14.98 3.71 15.49
N PHE A 482 -14.09 2.75 15.21
CA PHE A 482 -12.63 2.89 15.27
C PHE A 482 -12.01 2.69 13.88
N PRO A 483 -12.20 3.67 12.97
CA PRO A 483 -11.91 3.48 11.57
C PRO A 483 -10.44 3.34 11.16
N GLY A 484 -9.47 3.81 11.95
CA GLY A 484 -8.08 3.34 11.90
C GLY A 484 -7.42 3.24 10.52
N GLY A 485 -7.65 4.20 9.61
CA GLY A 485 -7.23 4.07 8.21
C GLY A 485 -5.78 4.45 7.93
N LEU A 486 -4.91 3.46 7.69
CA LEU A 486 -3.52 3.68 7.24
C LEU A 486 -3.42 3.85 5.72
N LYS A 487 -4.13 3.03 4.93
CA LYS A 487 -4.09 3.08 3.45
C LYS A 487 -4.95 4.21 2.91
N ARG A 488 -6.11 4.42 3.54
CA ARG A 488 -6.98 5.56 3.26
C ARG A 488 -7.51 6.14 4.57
N GLY A 489 -6.90 7.25 4.99
CA GLY A 489 -7.25 7.94 6.23
C GLY A 489 -8.59 8.68 6.16
N LYS A 490 -9.19 8.88 7.33
CA LYS A 490 -10.37 9.72 7.53
C LYS A 490 -9.98 11.19 7.37
N VAL A 491 -10.77 11.97 6.62
CA VAL A 491 -10.60 13.43 6.57
C VAL A 491 -11.06 14.05 7.89
N ARG A 492 -10.23 14.91 8.47
CA ARG A 492 -10.41 15.51 9.80
C ARG A 492 -10.37 17.03 9.73
N ARG A 493 -10.93 17.67 10.75
CA ARG A 493 -10.82 19.12 10.97
C ARG A 493 -9.68 19.36 11.95
N LEU A 494 -8.47 19.44 11.42
CA LEU A 494 -7.25 19.61 12.20
C LEU A 494 -6.76 21.05 12.11
N GLU A 495 -6.45 21.62 13.26
CA GLU A 495 -5.67 22.83 13.41
C GLU A 495 -4.34 22.45 14.05
N ALA A 496 -3.23 23.03 13.61
CA ALA A 496 -1.95 22.78 14.23
C ALA A 496 -1.10 24.04 14.35
N CYS A 497 -0.21 24.03 15.34
CA CYS A 497 0.72 25.10 15.64
C CYS A 497 2.12 24.52 15.85
N CYS A 498 3.10 25.10 15.14
CA CYS A 498 4.52 24.81 15.31
C CYS A 498 5.11 25.86 16.25
N GLU A 499 5.69 25.42 17.36
CA GLU A 499 6.30 26.28 18.36
C GLU A 499 7.82 26.38 18.13
N ALA A 500 8.42 27.51 18.52
CA ALA A 500 9.84 27.78 18.32
C ALA A 500 10.78 26.85 19.11
N ASP A 501 10.27 26.22 20.17
CA ASP A 501 10.99 25.24 20.99
C ASP A 501 10.98 23.82 20.39
N GLY A 502 10.40 23.65 19.20
CA GLY A 502 10.25 22.35 18.54
C GLY A 502 8.99 21.59 18.96
N THR A 503 8.10 22.15 19.78
CA THR A 503 6.80 21.54 20.10
C THR A 503 5.84 21.64 18.92
N LEU A 504 5.15 20.54 18.60
CA LEU A 504 4.06 20.53 17.61
C LEU A 504 2.73 20.20 18.31
N THR A 505 1.78 21.14 18.28
CA THR A 505 0.44 20.93 18.85
C THR A 505 -0.58 20.81 17.73
N LEU A 506 -1.38 19.73 17.74
CA LEU A 506 -2.49 19.50 16.81
C LEU A 506 -3.80 19.37 17.59
N GLN A 507 -4.91 19.88 17.03
CA GLN A 507 -6.23 19.82 17.62
C GLN A 507 -7.27 19.39 16.59
N GLU A 508 -7.98 18.30 16.87
CA GLU A 508 -9.16 17.89 16.11
C GLU A 508 -10.42 18.46 16.73
N THR A 509 -11.28 19.04 15.89
CA THR A 509 -12.67 19.35 16.25
C THR A 509 -13.60 18.27 15.72
N LEU A 510 -14.21 17.50 16.62
CA LEU A 510 -15.12 16.41 16.29
C LEU A 510 -16.49 16.96 15.85
N LYS A 511 -17.30 16.12 15.19
CA LYS A 511 -18.63 16.50 14.67
C LYS A 511 -19.60 16.98 15.76
N ASP A 512 -19.46 16.47 16.98
CA ASP A 512 -20.27 16.86 18.13
C ASP A 512 -19.76 18.13 18.85
N GLY A 513 -18.65 18.70 18.38
CA GLY A 513 -17.98 19.86 18.95
C GLY A 513 -16.92 19.52 20.02
N SER A 514 -16.73 18.25 20.36
CA SER A 514 -15.67 17.83 21.30
C SER A 514 -14.29 18.09 20.67
N LEU A 515 -13.28 18.30 21.51
CA LEU A 515 -11.91 18.57 21.07
C LEU A 515 -10.96 17.48 21.57
N LEU A 516 -10.12 16.99 20.65
CA LEU A 516 -8.97 16.16 20.98
C LEU A 516 -7.70 16.91 20.59
N ARG A 517 -6.86 17.22 21.57
CA ARG A 517 -5.56 17.87 21.36
C ARG A 517 -4.43 16.87 21.56
N ARG A 518 -3.45 16.89 20.67
CA ARG A 518 -2.18 16.15 20.79
C ARG A 518 -1.02 17.14 20.77
N THR A 519 -0.11 16.99 21.72
CA THR A 519 1.13 17.76 21.79
C THR A 519 2.29 16.79 21.64
N LEU A 520 3.10 17.00 20.60
CA LEU A 520 4.22 16.16 20.19
C LEU A 520 5.53 16.88 20.51
N ARG A 521 6.46 16.17 21.14
CA ARG A 521 7.79 16.69 21.51
C ARG A 521 8.86 15.62 21.35
N LEU A 522 10.00 16.00 20.82
CA LEU A 522 11.21 15.18 20.86
C LEU A 522 11.94 15.47 22.16
N ARG A 523 11.93 14.52 23.11
CA ARG A 523 12.65 14.66 24.39
C ARG A 523 14.16 14.56 24.23
N ASP A 524 14.57 13.77 23.26
CA ASP A 524 15.94 13.63 22.77
C ASP A 524 15.89 13.32 21.26
N ASP A 525 17.03 12.99 20.65
CA ASP A 525 17.10 12.75 19.21
C ASP A 525 16.24 11.58 18.72
N HIS A 526 15.92 10.61 19.60
CA HIS A 526 15.31 9.33 19.29
C HIS A 526 13.91 9.13 19.92
N LEU A 527 13.55 9.90 20.95
CA LEU A 527 12.32 9.73 21.72
C LEU A 527 11.26 10.80 21.41
N LEU A 528 10.21 10.40 20.69
CA LEU A 528 9.03 11.24 20.39
C LEU A 528 7.92 11.01 21.43
N GLU A 529 7.73 11.95 22.33
CA GLU A 529 6.65 11.98 23.31
C GLU A 529 5.36 12.57 22.73
N ILE A 530 4.22 11.94 23.06
CA ILE A 530 2.88 12.34 22.67
C ILE A 530 2.03 12.48 23.95
N GLN A 531 1.64 13.72 24.24
CA GLN A 531 0.66 14.03 25.27
C GLN A 531 -0.70 14.33 24.64
N GLN A 532 -1.77 13.88 25.28
CA GLN A 532 -3.13 14.06 24.76
C GLN A 532 -4.01 14.75 25.78
N ALA A 533 -4.89 15.62 25.32
CA ALA A 533 -5.92 16.27 26.12
C ALA A 533 -7.28 16.14 25.45
N TRP A 534 -8.27 15.80 26.26
CA TRP A 534 -9.65 15.59 25.84
C TRP A 534 -10.55 16.67 26.43
N LYS A 535 -11.42 17.26 25.61
CA LYS A 535 -12.45 18.20 26.05
C LYS A 535 -13.80 17.83 25.43
N PRO A 536 -14.72 17.21 26.18
CA PRO A 536 -16.02 16.82 25.67
C PRO A 536 -16.95 18.03 25.51
N ALA A 537 -17.70 18.08 24.40
CA ALA A 537 -18.79 19.05 24.23
C ALA A 537 -20.06 18.66 24.99
N ARG A 538 -20.24 17.35 25.27
CA ARG A 538 -21.35 16.79 26.04
C ARG A 538 -20.84 15.72 26.98
N ARG A 539 -21.48 15.56 28.15
CA ARG A 539 -21.15 14.46 29.08
C ARG A 539 -21.50 13.13 28.45
N ARG A 540 -20.48 12.34 28.13
CA ARG A 540 -20.58 10.99 27.58
C ARG A 540 -19.28 10.25 27.89
N GLN A 541 -19.40 8.98 28.25
CA GLN A 541 -18.28 8.06 28.28
C GLN A 541 -17.94 7.59 26.86
N ALA A 542 -16.67 7.66 26.50
CA ALA A 542 -16.14 7.22 25.21
C ALA A 542 -14.74 6.64 25.41
N ARG A 543 -14.21 5.96 24.38
CA ARG A 543 -12.84 5.46 24.38
C ARG A 543 -12.06 6.10 23.26
N LEU A 544 -10.76 6.25 23.47
CA LEU A 544 -9.79 6.66 22.45
C LEU A 544 -8.93 5.47 22.08
N LYS A 545 -8.76 5.20 20.78
CA LYS A 545 -7.88 4.14 20.27
C LYS A 545 -6.74 4.71 19.42
N THR A 546 -5.51 4.26 19.66
CA THR A 546 -4.32 4.60 18.85
C THR A 546 -3.98 3.50 17.84
N TYR A 547 -3.17 3.83 16.82
CA TYR A 547 -2.93 2.98 15.65
C TYR A 547 -1.49 3.10 15.14
N GLY A 548 -0.52 2.50 15.84
CA GLY A 548 0.87 2.50 15.39
C GLY A 548 1.18 1.27 14.52
N TRP A 549 1.84 1.44 13.39
CA TRP A 549 2.29 0.34 12.52
C TRP A 549 3.81 0.38 12.38
N CYS A 550 4.47 -0.70 12.78
CA CYS A 550 5.91 -0.87 12.66
C CYS A 550 6.31 -1.19 11.21
N ALA A 551 7.20 -0.37 10.64
CA ALA A 551 7.71 -0.57 9.28
C ALA A 551 8.92 -1.53 9.21
N LEU A 552 9.44 -1.99 10.35
CA LEU A 552 10.50 -3.01 10.40
C LEU A 552 9.97 -4.36 9.93
N ARG A 553 10.71 -5.02 9.04
CA ARG A 553 10.28 -6.21 8.30
C ARG A 553 10.78 -7.51 8.92
N GLN A 554 12.02 -7.53 9.38
CA GLN A 554 12.67 -8.70 9.98
C GLN A 554 12.59 -8.67 11.53
N SER A 555 11.59 -7.96 12.05
CA SER A 555 11.51 -7.57 13.45
C SER A 555 11.22 -8.73 14.40
N VAL A 556 11.84 -8.72 15.56
CA VAL A 556 11.42 -9.53 16.70
C VAL A 556 10.65 -8.62 17.65
N LEU A 557 9.51 -9.10 18.15
CA LEU A 557 8.71 -8.36 19.12
C LEU A 557 9.07 -8.84 20.53
N THR A 558 9.42 -7.90 21.40
CA THR A 558 9.65 -8.14 22.83
C THR A 558 8.57 -7.42 23.65
N VAL A 559 7.95 -8.17 24.57
CA VAL A 559 6.86 -7.71 25.44
C VAL A 559 7.13 -8.11 26.91
N PRO A 560 7.05 -7.18 27.88
CA PRO A 560 7.29 -7.44 29.30
C PRO A 560 6.02 -7.93 30.01
N LEU A 561 5.77 -9.24 30.00
CA LEU A 561 4.67 -9.85 30.76
C LEU A 561 5.08 -10.08 32.23
N ARG A 562 4.10 -10.29 33.11
CA ARG A 562 4.37 -10.64 34.52
C ARG A 562 5.17 -11.93 34.71
N GLU A 563 5.11 -12.83 33.73
CA GLU A 563 5.89 -14.08 33.72
C GLU A 563 7.34 -13.88 33.26
N GLY A 564 7.67 -12.68 32.77
CA GLY A 564 8.96 -12.33 32.18
C GLY A 564 8.80 -11.76 30.76
N TRP A 565 9.92 -11.44 30.14
CA TRP A 565 9.92 -10.94 28.76
C TRP A 565 9.62 -12.06 27.79
N GLN A 566 8.64 -11.84 26.93
CA GLN A 566 8.35 -12.69 25.78
C GLN A 566 8.93 -12.05 24.53
N THR A 567 9.91 -12.71 23.92
CA THR A 567 10.58 -12.27 22.69
C THR A 567 10.33 -13.28 21.59
N ARG A 568 9.57 -12.91 20.56
CA ARG A 568 9.18 -13.81 19.46
C ARG A 568 9.27 -13.13 18.08
N PRO A 569 9.69 -13.86 17.04
CA PRO A 569 9.68 -13.36 15.66
C PRO A 569 8.29 -12.93 15.20
N VAL A 570 8.20 -11.75 14.58
CA VAL A 570 6.95 -11.31 13.95
C VAL A 570 6.79 -12.03 12.60
N ILE A 571 5.66 -12.71 12.40
CA ILE A 571 5.34 -13.45 11.18
C ILE A 571 3.92 -13.08 10.79
N TYR A 572 3.76 -12.50 9.60
CA TYR A 572 2.44 -12.13 9.08
C TYR A 572 1.55 -13.37 8.97
N GLY A 573 0.32 -13.26 9.48
CA GLY A 573 -0.65 -14.36 9.53
C GLY A 573 -0.37 -15.39 10.63
N GLU A 574 0.67 -15.22 11.46
CA GLU A 574 1.01 -16.18 12.52
C GLU A 574 1.26 -15.52 13.89
N TYR A 575 2.13 -14.51 14.01
CA TYR A 575 2.42 -13.88 15.31
C TYR A 575 2.84 -12.40 15.19
N PRO A 576 2.29 -11.49 16.01
CA PRO A 576 1.03 -11.66 16.74
C PRO A 576 -0.12 -11.89 15.76
N TYR A 577 -0.93 -12.90 16.00
CA TYR A 577 -2.02 -13.28 15.12
C TYR A 577 -3.12 -12.21 15.14
N ALA A 578 -3.46 -11.74 13.95
CA ALA A 578 -4.65 -10.94 13.70
C ALA A 578 -5.07 -11.14 12.24
N MET A 579 -6.30 -10.73 11.94
CA MET A 579 -6.76 -10.54 10.57
C MET A 579 -7.19 -9.08 10.43
N HIS A 580 -7.01 -8.45 9.28
CA HIS A 580 -7.32 -7.02 9.16
C HIS A 580 -8.76 -6.65 9.49
N GLU A 581 -9.74 -7.52 9.23
CA GLU A 581 -11.12 -7.30 9.65
C GLU A 581 -11.33 -7.38 11.17
N PHE A 582 -10.41 -8.05 11.89
CA PHE A 582 -10.41 -8.30 13.33
C PHE A 582 -9.05 -7.90 13.90
N GLU A 583 -8.81 -6.59 14.03
CA GLU A 583 -7.50 -6.01 14.41
C GLU A 583 -6.88 -6.66 15.64
N ALA A 584 -7.71 -7.13 16.58
CA ALA A 584 -7.31 -8.09 17.59
C ALA A 584 -8.38 -9.16 17.80
N ILE A 585 -7.92 -10.40 17.97
CA ILE A 585 -8.72 -11.49 18.53
C ILE A 585 -8.29 -11.61 19.99
N PRO A 586 -9.15 -11.22 20.95
CA PRO A 586 -8.74 -11.17 22.35
C PRO A 586 -8.10 -12.47 22.83
N SER A 587 -6.91 -12.36 23.42
CA SER A 587 -6.15 -13.48 24.01
C SER A 587 -5.70 -14.58 23.04
N ALA A 588 -5.55 -14.30 21.74
CA ALA A 588 -4.99 -15.27 20.80
C ALA A 588 -3.51 -15.57 21.08
N ASP A 589 -2.67 -14.52 21.09
CA ASP A 589 -1.20 -14.63 21.27
C ASP A 589 -0.64 -13.79 22.43
N LEU A 590 -1.22 -12.61 22.65
CA LEU A 590 -0.81 -11.67 23.69
C LEU A 590 -2.06 -11.19 24.45
N PRO A 591 -1.98 -10.97 25.78
CA PRO A 591 -3.12 -10.55 26.58
C PRO A 591 -3.62 -9.16 26.19
N CYS A 592 -4.94 -8.95 26.16
CA CYS A 592 -5.51 -7.59 25.99
C CYS A 592 -5.65 -6.81 27.29
N ASP A 593 -5.69 -7.52 28.42
CA ASP A 593 -5.75 -6.93 29.76
C ASP A 593 -4.40 -6.30 30.12
N SER A 594 -4.40 -5.00 30.40
CA SER A 594 -3.19 -4.27 30.79
C SER A 594 -2.60 -4.76 32.10
N ALA A 595 -3.38 -5.41 32.97
CA ALA A 595 -2.87 -5.98 34.22
C ALA A 595 -1.91 -7.17 33.99
N ALA A 596 -1.91 -7.81 32.82
CA ALA A 596 -1.02 -8.92 32.51
C ALA A 596 0.44 -8.50 32.25
N TYR A 597 0.68 -7.19 32.05
CA TYR A 597 1.98 -6.63 31.73
C TYR A 597 2.70 -6.21 33.03
N ALA A 598 3.99 -6.49 33.11
CA ALA A 598 4.83 -6.03 34.22
C ALA A 598 5.23 -4.56 34.03
N GLU A 599 5.44 -4.17 32.78
CA GLU A 599 5.90 -2.85 32.38
C GLU A 599 5.15 -2.39 31.13
N ASN A 600 5.03 -1.09 30.92
CA ASN A 600 4.18 -0.51 29.89
C ASN A 600 4.99 -0.10 28.65
N TRP A 601 5.68 -1.07 28.04
CA TRP A 601 6.39 -0.88 26.78
C TRP A 601 6.38 -2.14 25.91
N SER A 602 6.63 -1.97 24.62
CA SER A 602 6.88 -3.04 23.66
C SER A 602 7.88 -2.56 22.62
N VAL A 603 8.65 -3.47 22.04
CA VAL A 603 9.67 -3.10 21.05
C VAL A 603 9.73 -4.08 19.90
N PHE A 604 9.91 -3.54 18.70
CA PHE A 604 10.27 -4.28 17.50
C PHE A 604 11.75 -4.05 17.21
N GLU A 605 12.53 -5.12 17.12
CA GLU A 605 13.99 -5.07 17.01
C GLU A 605 14.47 -5.67 15.67
N GLU A 606 15.32 -4.95 14.94
CA GLU A 606 15.88 -5.37 13.65
C GLU A 606 17.31 -4.83 13.47
N ALA A 607 18.28 -5.74 13.33
CA ALA A 607 19.67 -5.42 12.97
C ALA A 607 20.32 -4.32 13.84
N GLY A 608 20.18 -4.42 15.18
CA GLY A 608 20.75 -3.46 16.13
C GLY A 608 20.02 -2.11 16.22
N ARG A 609 18.85 -2.01 15.59
CA ARG A 609 17.94 -0.87 15.68
C ARG A 609 16.57 -1.34 16.16
N CYS A 610 15.79 -0.41 16.70
CA CYS A 610 14.46 -0.73 17.18
C CYS A 610 13.45 0.40 17.00
N THR A 611 12.18 0.00 16.99
CA THR A 611 11.02 0.88 17.10
C THR A 611 10.25 0.44 18.34
N GLY A 612 10.26 1.25 19.39
CA GLY A 612 9.59 0.99 20.66
C GLY A 612 8.34 1.87 20.84
N LEU A 613 7.29 1.32 21.45
CA LEU A 613 6.18 2.10 22.00
C LEU A 613 6.19 1.92 23.51
N LEU A 614 6.15 3.04 24.23
CA LEU A 614 6.14 3.09 25.68
C LEU A 614 5.01 3.99 26.16
N TRP A 615 4.27 3.58 27.19
CA TRP A 615 3.07 4.26 27.65
C TRP A 615 3.02 4.36 29.17
N GLU A 616 2.29 5.36 29.66
CA GLU A 616 2.07 5.54 31.10
C GLU A 616 1.11 4.45 31.62
N ARG A 617 -0.07 4.35 31.02
CA ARG A 617 -1.12 3.37 31.33
C ARG A 617 -2.15 3.30 30.20
N ALA A 618 -2.77 2.14 30.02
CA ALA A 618 -3.86 1.92 29.05
C ALA A 618 -4.97 1.06 29.68
N ALA A 619 -6.20 1.26 29.23
CA ALA A 619 -7.35 0.46 29.64
C ALA A 619 -7.37 -0.92 28.96
N GLU A 620 -6.89 -1.00 27.72
CA GLU A 620 -6.78 -2.22 26.94
C GLU A 620 -5.61 -2.08 25.95
N ILE A 621 -4.95 -3.20 25.64
CA ILE A 621 -3.77 -3.27 24.78
C ILE A 621 -4.01 -4.31 23.69
N CYS A 622 -4.04 -3.94 22.42
CA CYS A 622 -4.36 -4.86 21.33
C CYS A 622 -3.19 -5.01 20.35
N TYR A 623 -2.69 -6.24 20.17
CA TYR A 623 -1.64 -6.55 19.19
C TYR A 623 -2.20 -7.25 17.95
N GLY A 624 -1.51 -7.10 16.82
CA GLY A 624 -1.80 -7.85 15.60
C GLY A 624 -0.85 -7.54 14.44
N LEU A 625 -0.38 -8.56 13.71
CA LEU A 625 0.52 -8.42 12.55
C LEU A 625 1.76 -7.55 12.86
N HIS A 626 1.82 -6.33 12.32
CA HIS A 626 2.87 -5.33 12.56
C HIS A 626 2.31 -4.07 13.24
N TRP A 627 1.07 -4.12 13.73
CA TRP A 627 0.58 -3.11 14.63
C TRP A 627 1.46 -3.11 15.89
N MET A 628 2.09 -1.97 16.15
CA MET A 628 2.39 -1.58 17.53
C MET A 628 1.10 -1.71 18.33
N PRO A 629 1.14 -2.03 19.63
CA PRO A 629 -0.09 -2.29 20.33
C PRO A 629 -1.02 -1.09 20.27
N SER A 630 -2.22 -1.28 19.76
CA SER A 630 -3.29 -0.29 19.78
C SER A 630 -3.70 -0.09 21.23
N LEU A 631 -3.49 1.13 21.73
CA LEU A 631 -3.79 1.47 23.12
C LEU A 631 -5.18 2.07 23.21
N PHE A 632 -5.98 1.57 24.14
CA PHE A 632 -7.27 2.16 24.48
C PHE A 632 -7.17 2.99 25.75
N PHE A 633 -7.75 4.19 25.71
CA PHE A 633 -7.88 5.08 26.85
C PHE A 633 -9.36 5.36 27.13
N GLU A 634 -9.76 5.31 28.40
CA GLU A 634 -11.07 5.78 28.84
C GLU A 634 -11.10 7.31 28.82
N LEU A 635 -12.11 7.89 28.17
CA LEU A 635 -12.29 9.34 28.11
C LEU A 635 -13.24 9.81 29.22
N PRO A 636 -12.81 10.74 30.08
CA PRO A 636 -13.66 11.28 31.13
C PRO A 636 -14.75 12.19 30.57
N GLU A 637 -15.82 12.38 31.33
CA GLU A 637 -16.93 13.28 30.99
C GLU A 637 -16.57 14.78 31.11
N LYS A 638 -15.35 15.10 31.54
CA LYS A 638 -14.83 16.46 31.74
C LYS A 638 -13.49 16.62 31.03
N GLU A 639 -13.05 17.87 30.87
CA GLU A 639 -11.74 18.18 30.33
C GLU A 639 -10.64 17.54 31.18
N ALA A 640 -9.73 16.80 30.54
CA ALA A 640 -8.64 16.12 31.20
C ALA A 640 -7.45 15.90 30.27
N ILE A 641 -6.26 15.81 30.87
CA ILE A 641 -5.07 15.27 30.24
C ILE A 641 -5.16 13.75 30.35
N LEU A 642 -5.02 13.07 29.22
CA LEU A 642 -5.01 11.61 29.15
C LEU A 642 -3.59 11.09 29.42
N PRO A 643 -3.45 9.81 29.82
CA PRO A 643 -2.14 9.20 29.98
C PRO A 643 -1.28 9.34 28.72
N GLY A 644 0.01 9.64 28.90
CA GLY A 644 0.95 9.85 27.81
C GLY A 644 1.48 8.54 27.20
N TYR A 645 2.00 8.64 25.97
CA TYR A 645 2.81 7.59 25.36
C TYR A 645 3.91 8.20 24.48
N ALA A 646 4.92 7.43 24.14
CA ALA A 646 6.03 7.87 23.30
C ALA A 646 6.51 6.76 22.38
N TYR A 647 7.14 7.15 21.28
CA TYR A 647 7.87 6.25 20.39
C TYR A 647 9.37 6.45 20.55
N TYR A 648 10.11 5.35 20.67
CA TYR A 648 11.57 5.32 20.55
C TYR A 648 11.96 4.81 19.17
N ILE A 649 12.80 5.55 18.45
CA ILE A 649 13.26 5.19 17.10
C ILE A 649 14.77 5.37 17.03
N GLY A 650 15.52 4.28 16.93
CA GLY A 650 16.97 4.41 16.88
C GLY A 650 17.75 3.12 17.09
N PRO A 651 19.05 3.24 17.45
CA PRO A 651 19.89 2.09 17.80
C PRO A 651 19.45 1.46 19.13
N GLY A 652 19.85 0.21 19.37
CA GLY A 652 19.58 -0.49 20.62
C GLY A 652 18.47 -1.54 20.50
N GLY A 653 17.76 -1.79 21.60
CA GLY A 653 16.82 -2.90 21.73
C GLY A 653 15.92 -2.79 22.96
N ALA A 654 15.41 -3.91 23.45
CA ALA A 654 14.48 -3.96 24.59
C ALA A 654 14.99 -3.22 25.85
N ASN A 655 16.25 -3.40 26.23
CA ASN A 655 16.84 -2.72 27.38
C ASN A 655 16.84 -1.19 27.22
N GLU A 656 17.09 -0.69 26.01
CA GLU A 656 17.10 0.74 25.71
C GLU A 656 15.70 1.35 25.87
N VAL A 657 14.71 0.68 25.29
CA VAL A 657 13.29 1.07 25.38
C VAL A 657 12.79 1.02 26.82
N GLN A 658 13.15 -0.04 27.56
CA GLN A 658 12.85 -0.16 28.99
C GLN A 658 13.43 1.03 29.78
N ARG A 659 14.69 1.39 29.55
CA ARG A 659 15.35 2.50 30.26
C ARG A 659 14.64 3.83 30.01
N HIS A 660 14.23 4.08 28.76
CA HIS A 660 13.43 5.25 28.41
C HIS A 660 12.05 5.21 29.07
N TRP A 661 11.39 4.06 29.11
CA TRP A 661 10.12 3.89 29.81
C TRP A 661 10.26 4.19 31.31
N GLN A 662 11.30 3.67 31.96
CA GLN A 662 11.59 3.94 33.37
C GLN A 662 11.79 5.43 33.63
N THR A 663 12.56 6.10 32.77
CA THR A 663 12.83 7.54 32.89
C THR A 663 11.57 8.39 32.69
N CYS A 664 10.68 7.98 31.78
CA CYS A 664 9.46 8.72 31.46
C CYS A 664 8.32 8.47 32.44
N TYR A 665 8.15 7.23 32.92
CA TYR A 665 6.91 6.79 33.57
C TYR A 665 7.09 5.98 34.86
N ALA A 666 8.28 5.48 35.19
CA ALA A 666 8.49 4.78 36.46
C ALA A 666 8.82 5.79 37.57
N HIS A 667 8.04 5.78 38.66
CA HIS A 667 8.36 6.56 39.86
C HIS A 667 9.31 5.77 40.78
N GLY A 668 10.63 5.94 40.63
CA GLY A 668 11.66 5.34 41.50
C GLY A 668 13.10 5.54 40.97
N PRO A 669 14.14 5.49 41.83
CA PRO A 669 15.51 5.81 41.42
C PRO A 669 16.05 4.76 40.44
N VAL A 670 16.61 5.26 39.33
CA VAL A 670 17.29 4.49 38.30
C VAL A 670 18.65 4.06 38.86
N GLU A 671 18.85 2.76 39.11
CA GLU A 671 20.20 2.22 39.26
C GLU A 671 20.87 2.25 37.88
N ALA A 672 21.78 3.20 37.72
CA ALA A 672 22.57 3.33 36.51
C ALA A 672 23.62 2.23 36.46
N GLU A 673 23.34 1.15 35.72
CA GLU A 673 24.39 0.25 35.25
C GLU A 673 24.97 0.77 33.93
N GLN A 674 26.30 0.88 33.89
CA GLN A 674 27.06 1.40 32.76
C GLN A 674 26.77 0.59 31.49
N THR A 675 26.16 1.26 30.51
CA THR A 675 26.00 0.73 29.16
C THR A 675 27.38 0.49 28.56
N ALA A 676 27.79 -0.76 28.47
CA ALA A 676 28.84 -1.15 27.55
C ALA A 676 28.33 -0.86 26.14
N VAL A 677 28.78 0.26 25.56
CA VAL A 677 28.70 0.50 24.12
C VAL A 677 29.56 -0.57 23.47
N LEU A 678 28.94 -1.71 23.14
CA LEU A 678 29.46 -2.56 22.10
C LEU A 678 29.35 -1.73 20.83
N ALA A 679 30.48 -1.12 20.47
CA ALA A 679 30.73 -0.72 19.10
C ALA A 679 30.54 -1.98 18.26
N MET A 680 29.31 -2.18 17.77
CA MET A 680 29.09 -3.03 16.63
C MET A 680 29.87 -2.36 15.52
N GLN A 681 31.07 -2.89 15.27
CA GLN A 681 31.66 -2.83 13.96
C GLN A 681 30.52 -3.17 13.01
N THR A 682 30.17 -2.25 12.11
CA THR A 682 29.49 -2.60 10.87
C THR A 682 30.18 -3.86 10.41
N PRO A 683 29.49 -5.01 10.32
CA PRO A 683 30.10 -6.15 9.71
C PRO A 683 30.51 -5.65 8.34
N GLU A 684 31.83 -5.54 8.09
CA GLU A 684 32.36 -5.65 6.74
C GLU A 684 32.04 -7.07 6.31
N THR A 685 30.76 -7.30 6.03
CA THR A 685 30.24 -8.53 5.48
C THR A 685 30.64 -8.50 4.03
N ARG A 686 31.82 -9.04 3.75
CA ARG A 686 31.98 -9.85 2.53
C ARG A 686 30.71 -10.69 2.39
N PRO A 687 30.04 -10.72 1.22
CA PRO A 687 28.96 -11.64 0.97
C PRO A 687 29.38 -13.04 1.45
N ALA A 688 28.57 -13.70 2.28
CA ALA A 688 28.86 -15.08 2.73
C ALA A 688 29.18 -15.99 1.53
N ILE A 689 28.62 -15.66 0.36
CA ILE A 689 28.88 -16.33 -0.91
C ILE A 689 30.27 -16.08 -1.50
N GLU A 690 30.93 -14.94 -1.26
CA GLU A 690 32.34 -14.75 -1.66
C GLU A 690 33.24 -15.73 -0.92
N THR A 691 32.96 -15.97 0.36
CA THR A 691 33.67 -16.99 1.16
C THR A 691 33.37 -18.41 0.68
N VAL A 692 32.15 -18.69 0.21
CA VAL A 692 31.78 -19.98 -0.42
C VAL A 692 32.45 -20.12 -1.79
N LEU A 693 32.43 -19.07 -2.59
CA LEU A 693 33.07 -18.97 -3.89
C LEU A 693 34.59 -19.19 -3.75
N GLU A 694 35.24 -18.63 -2.73
CA GLU A 694 36.66 -18.88 -2.41
C GLU A 694 36.95 -20.36 -2.08
N ARG A 695 35.95 -21.10 -1.57
CA ARG A 695 36.07 -22.53 -1.20
C ARG A 695 35.72 -23.50 -2.33
N LEU A 696 35.08 -23.03 -3.40
CA LEU A 696 34.72 -23.88 -4.54
C LEU A 696 35.95 -24.09 -5.43
N SER A 697 36.53 -25.29 -5.38
CA SER A 697 37.54 -25.71 -6.35
C SER A 697 36.89 -25.91 -7.72
N VAL A 698 37.22 -25.06 -8.70
CA VAL A 698 36.82 -25.26 -10.10
C VAL A 698 37.64 -26.43 -10.63
N GLN A 699 37.06 -27.64 -10.65
CA GLN A 699 37.62 -28.77 -11.41
C GLN A 699 37.52 -28.46 -12.91
N GLU A 700 38.27 -29.16 -13.76
CA GLU A 700 38.10 -29.11 -15.22
C GLU A 700 36.65 -29.45 -15.59
N ALA A 701 35.84 -28.41 -15.75
CA ALA A 701 34.42 -28.52 -15.99
C ALA A 701 34.13 -28.41 -17.49
N PRO A 702 33.11 -29.13 -18.00
CA PRO A 702 32.69 -28.95 -19.38
C PRO A 702 32.26 -27.50 -19.64
N ALA A 703 32.59 -26.97 -20.82
CA ALA A 703 32.20 -25.64 -21.25
C ALA A 703 30.67 -25.47 -21.23
N VAL A 704 30.19 -24.26 -20.92
CA VAL A 704 28.75 -23.97 -20.89
C VAL A 704 28.20 -23.99 -22.32
N ARG A 705 27.19 -24.82 -22.55
CA ARG A 705 26.50 -24.94 -23.84
C ARG A 705 25.31 -24.01 -23.88
N LEU A 706 25.35 -23.04 -24.79
CA LEU A 706 24.26 -22.14 -25.12
C LEU A 706 23.61 -22.57 -26.44
N THR A 707 22.35 -23.00 -26.37
CA THR A 707 21.58 -23.38 -27.56
C THR A 707 20.35 -22.50 -27.69
N PRO A 708 20.16 -21.78 -28.81
CA PRO A 708 18.87 -21.17 -29.13
C PRO A 708 17.80 -22.26 -29.13
N GLY A 709 16.72 -22.05 -28.39
CA GLY A 709 15.71 -23.10 -28.22
C GLY A 709 14.45 -22.57 -27.55
N GLY A 710 13.32 -23.20 -27.86
CA GLY A 710 12.03 -22.88 -27.28
C GLY A 710 10.88 -23.52 -28.05
N THR A 711 9.75 -23.76 -27.38
CA THR A 711 8.57 -24.36 -27.99
C THR A 711 7.84 -23.30 -28.81
N GLY A 712 7.75 -23.48 -30.14
CA GLY A 712 6.85 -22.80 -31.10
C GLY A 712 6.61 -21.29 -30.95
N GLN A 713 5.95 -20.88 -29.85
CA GLN A 713 5.54 -19.50 -29.52
C GLN A 713 6.52 -18.72 -28.63
N THR A 714 7.60 -19.31 -28.11
CA THR A 714 8.63 -18.59 -27.34
C THR A 714 10.03 -18.85 -27.89
N ARG A 715 10.63 -17.87 -28.57
CA ARG A 715 12.07 -17.90 -28.90
C ARG A 715 12.86 -17.60 -27.62
N GLY A 716 13.75 -18.50 -27.22
CA GLY A 716 14.54 -18.37 -26.00
C GLY A 716 15.93 -19.01 -26.12
N TYR A 717 16.58 -19.20 -24.98
CA TYR A 717 17.87 -19.87 -24.88
C TYR A 717 17.81 -20.96 -23.81
N GLN A 718 18.53 -22.05 -24.07
CA GLN A 718 18.88 -23.05 -23.08
C GLN A 718 20.37 -22.93 -22.76
N VAL A 719 20.68 -22.97 -21.47
CA VAL A 719 22.04 -22.90 -20.92
C VAL A 719 22.28 -24.18 -20.11
N ASP A 720 23.40 -24.87 -20.37
CA ASP A 720 23.76 -26.16 -19.74
C ASP A 720 25.26 -26.17 -19.40
N ASN A 721 25.60 -26.27 -18.11
CA ASN A 721 26.99 -26.33 -17.64
C ASN A 721 27.44 -27.74 -17.21
N GLY A 722 26.68 -28.77 -17.58
CA GLY A 722 26.91 -30.16 -17.18
C GLY A 722 26.32 -30.56 -15.81
N VAL A 723 26.03 -29.61 -14.92
CA VAL A 723 25.45 -29.87 -13.58
C VAL A 723 24.00 -29.40 -13.52
N VAL A 724 23.74 -28.17 -13.96
CA VAL A 724 22.42 -27.57 -14.06
C VAL A 724 22.14 -27.17 -15.50
N ARG A 725 20.86 -27.26 -15.87
CA ARG A 725 20.36 -26.77 -17.16
C ARG A 725 19.17 -25.86 -16.93
N PHE A 726 19.16 -24.66 -17.51
CA PHE A 726 18.01 -23.78 -17.43
C PHE A 726 17.56 -23.28 -18.80
N GLN A 727 16.28 -22.90 -18.89
CA GLN A 727 15.67 -22.35 -20.11
C GLN A 727 14.96 -21.03 -19.80
N VAL A 728 15.16 -20.05 -20.68
CA VAL A 728 14.65 -18.67 -20.52
C VAL A 728 13.65 -18.34 -21.60
N ALA A 729 12.55 -17.69 -21.22
CA ALA A 729 11.53 -17.14 -22.12
C ALA A 729 11.49 -15.60 -22.01
N PRO A 730 12.21 -14.88 -22.90
CA PRO A 730 12.31 -13.41 -22.88
C PRO A 730 10.94 -12.71 -22.92
N LYS A 731 10.04 -13.20 -23.80
CA LYS A 731 8.67 -12.68 -23.96
C LYS A 731 7.69 -13.13 -22.87
N PHE A 732 8.16 -13.86 -21.87
CA PHE A 732 7.37 -14.33 -20.73
C PHE A 732 7.93 -13.74 -19.44
N ALA A 733 7.98 -12.41 -19.38
CA ALA A 733 8.60 -11.61 -18.33
C ALA A 733 10.08 -11.93 -18.07
N GLY A 734 10.80 -12.38 -19.10
CA GLY A 734 12.18 -12.81 -18.93
C GLY A 734 12.34 -14.03 -18.02
N SER A 735 11.32 -14.86 -17.86
CA SER A 735 11.32 -15.96 -16.88
C SER A 735 12.26 -17.10 -17.25
N ILE A 736 13.05 -17.58 -16.28
CA ILE A 736 13.61 -18.94 -16.28
C ILE A 736 12.45 -19.89 -15.96
N TYR A 737 11.85 -20.51 -16.96
CA TYR A 737 10.67 -21.37 -16.76
C TYR A 737 11.03 -22.83 -16.44
N SER A 738 12.30 -23.22 -16.61
CA SER A 738 12.82 -24.54 -16.30
C SER A 738 14.23 -24.43 -15.72
N LEU A 739 14.48 -25.10 -14.60
CA LEU A 739 15.80 -25.29 -14.00
C LEU A 739 15.90 -26.77 -13.62
N THR A 740 16.74 -27.50 -14.33
CA THR A 740 16.91 -28.95 -14.19
C THR A 740 18.20 -29.27 -13.44
N PHE A 741 18.08 -30.11 -12.42
CA PHE A 741 19.18 -30.67 -11.65
C PHE A 741 18.94 -32.17 -11.47
N GLN A 742 19.96 -33.00 -11.72
CA GLN A 742 19.84 -34.48 -11.68
C GLN A 742 18.62 -35.03 -12.47
N GLY A 743 18.29 -34.40 -13.60
CA GLY A 743 17.17 -34.79 -14.46
C GLY A 743 15.79 -34.32 -14.01
N ALA A 744 15.66 -33.69 -12.83
CA ALA A 744 14.39 -33.15 -12.34
C ALA A 744 14.31 -31.64 -12.56
N ASN A 745 13.21 -31.15 -13.15
CA ASN A 745 12.90 -29.72 -13.17
C ASN A 745 12.42 -29.28 -11.77
N LEU A 746 13.06 -28.25 -11.22
CA LEU A 746 12.82 -27.73 -9.87
C LEU A 746 11.77 -26.61 -9.84
N LEU A 747 11.43 -26.02 -10.98
CA LEU A 747 10.59 -24.84 -11.05
C LEU A 747 9.14 -25.16 -11.37
N GLN A 748 8.24 -24.34 -10.82
CA GLN A 748 6.83 -24.31 -11.16
C GLN A 748 6.59 -23.17 -12.15
N THR A 749 5.97 -23.44 -13.30
CA THR A 749 5.74 -22.44 -14.36
C THR A 749 4.28 -22.37 -14.81
N ALA A 750 3.87 -21.22 -15.34
CA ALA A 750 2.61 -20.99 -16.03
C ALA A 750 2.72 -21.06 -17.56
N LEU A 751 3.94 -21.17 -18.11
CA LEU A 751 4.16 -21.20 -19.56
C LEU A 751 3.21 -22.23 -20.24
N PRO A 752 2.52 -21.87 -21.35
CA PRO A 752 2.77 -20.72 -22.24
C PRO A 752 2.02 -19.41 -21.93
N ARG A 753 1.14 -19.36 -20.93
CA ARG A 753 0.32 -18.15 -20.66
C ARG A 753 0.26 -17.87 -19.16
N PRO A 754 0.37 -16.60 -18.73
CA PRO A 754 0.28 -16.27 -17.31
C PRO A 754 -1.07 -16.76 -16.75
N ARG A 755 -1.07 -17.22 -15.50
CA ARG A 755 -2.27 -17.63 -14.77
C ARG A 755 -2.19 -17.14 -13.33
N PRO A 756 -3.29 -17.08 -12.58
CA PRO A 756 -3.24 -16.70 -11.17
C PRO A 756 -2.44 -17.72 -10.31
N PHE A 757 -1.71 -17.22 -9.31
CA PHE A 757 -1.05 -18.01 -8.24
C PHE A 757 -1.03 -17.19 -6.95
N GLY A 758 -1.65 -17.68 -5.89
CA GLY A 758 -1.98 -16.83 -4.75
C GLY A 758 -2.68 -15.55 -5.23
N GLU A 759 -2.22 -14.40 -4.75
CA GLU A 759 -2.77 -13.09 -5.14
C GLU A 759 -2.16 -12.49 -6.42
N ASN A 760 -1.18 -13.16 -7.04
CA ASN A 760 -0.60 -12.69 -8.29
C ASN A 760 -1.48 -13.13 -9.47
N ALA A 761 -2.21 -12.17 -10.06
CA ALA A 761 -3.13 -12.43 -11.16
C ALA A 761 -2.45 -12.80 -12.49
N SER A 762 -1.23 -12.32 -12.71
CA SER A 762 -0.44 -12.51 -13.93
C SER A 762 0.85 -13.27 -13.61
N TRP A 763 0.72 -14.41 -12.93
CA TRP A 763 1.89 -15.18 -12.53
C TRP A 763 2.50 -15.96 -13.70
N PHE A 764 3.79 -15.72 -13.95
CA PHE A 764 4.62 -16.42 -14.95
C PHE A 764 5.23 -17.71 -14.39
N GLY A 765 5.44 -17.78 -13.08
CA GLY A 765 6.25 -18.82 -12.45
C GLY A 765 7.72 -18.76 -12.84
N GLY A 766 8.45 -19.83 -12.53
CA GLY A 766 9.87 -19.92 -12.79
C GLY A 766 10.68 -19.01 -11.87
N ILE A 767 11.74 -18.42 -12.42
CA ILE A 767 12.47 -17.32 -11.81
C ILE A 767 12.36 -16.10 -12.73
N HIS A 768 11.81 -14.97 -12.29
CA HIS A 768 11.63 -13.79 -13.15
C HIS A 768 11.78 -12.47 -12.40
N PRO A 769 12.26 -11.40 -13.07
CA PRO A 769 12.40 -10.07 -12.51
C PRO A 769 11.04 -9.38 -12.38
N TYR A 770 10.90 -8.53 -11.37
CA TYR A 770 9.78 -7.64 -11.16
C TYR A 770 10.29 -6.30 -10.59
N ARG A 771 9.84 -5.17 -11.15
CA ARG A 771 10.23 -3.83 -10.70
C ARG A 771 9.08 -3.21 -9.90
N VAL A 772 9.43 -2.58 -8.78
CA VAL A 772 8.53 -1.88 -7.86
C VAL A 772 9.00 -0.43 -7.76
N ASN A 773 8.22 0.51 -8.28
CA ASN A 773 8.63 1.90 -8.40
C ASN A 773 8.70 2.68 -7.07
N GLU A 774 8.18 2.14 -5.96
CA GLU A 774 8.18 2.80 -4.65
C GLU A 774 8.74 1.90 -3.54
N ARG A 775 9.88 2.30 -2.95
CA ARG A 775 10.58 1.55 -1.88
C ARG A 775 9.79 1.30 -0.61
N THR A 776 8.85 2.19 -0.30
CA THR A 776 7.97 2.05 0.87
C THR A 776 6.94 0.94 0.68
N ASN A 777 6.82 0.41 -0.54
CA ASN A 777 5.60 -0.20 -1.00
C ASN A 777 5.73 -1.62 -1.50
N LEU A 778 6.80 -2.35 -1.17
CA LEU A 778 6.89 -3.79 -1.46
C LEU A 778 5.59 -4.50 -1.10
N LEU A 779 5.06 -4.22 0.09
CA LEU A 779 3.78 -4.73 0.56
C LEU A 779 2.55 -4.39 -0.31
N GLU A 780 2.51 -3.22 -0.96
CA GLU A 780 1.41 -2.79 -1.85
C GLU A 780 1.62 -3.23 -3.32
N SER A 781 2.86 -3.37 -3.74
CA SER A 781 3.28 -3.50 -5.15
C SER A 781 3.60 -4.93 -5.58
N LEU A 782 3.82 -5.86 -4.63
CA LEU A 782 4.09 -7.27 -4.93
C LEU A 782 2.98 -7.97 -5.74
N LEU A 783 1.81 -7.36 -5.87
CA LEU A 783 0.61 -8.11 -6.23
C LEU A 783 -0.08 -7.70 -7.51
N CYS A 784 0.01 -6.46 -8.01
CA CYS A 784 -0.91 -6.09 -9.08
C CYS A 784 -0.63 -4.79 -9.85
N ASP A 785 0.63 -4.39 -10.05
CA ASP A 785 0.93 -3.44 -11.12
C ASP A 785 1.24 -4.20 -12.40
N GLY A 786 0.21 -4.26 -13.24
CA GLY A 786 0.29 -4.60 -14.66
C GLY A 786 1.04 -3.52 -15.43
N GLU A 787 2.27 -3.20 -15.02
CA GLU A 787 3.21 -2.67 -15.99
C GLU A 787 3.28 -3.65 -17.16
N ARG A 788 3.32 -3.10 -18.36
CA ARG A 788 3.51 -3.86 -19.58
C ARG A 788 4.74 -4.73 -19.37
N ILE A 789 4.57 -6.05 -19.45
CA ILE A 789 5.70 -6.98 -19.38
C ILE A 789 6.73 -6.47 -20.39
N PRO A 790 7.95 -6.09 -19.96
CA PRO A 790 8.94 -5.61 -20.89
C PRO A 790 9.20 -6.70 -21.92
N GLU A 791 9.14 -6.37 -23.21
CA GLU A 791 9.66 -7.28 -24.23
C GLU A 791 11.18 -7.25 -24.12
N TYR A 792 11.74 -8.32 -23.55
CA TYR A 792 13.19 -8.44 -23.41
C TYR A 792 13.82 -8.96 -24.70
N GLU A 793 14.89 -8.30 -25.11
CA GLU A 793 15.85 -8.85 -26.06
C GLU A 793 16.84 -9.75 -25.31
N VAL A 794 17.25 -10.86 -25.92
CA VAL A 794 18.12 -11.86 -25.28
C VAL A 794 19.35 -12.16 -26.13
N GLN A 795 20.51 -12.22 -25.48
CA GLN A 795 21.77 -12.58 -26.11
C GLN A 795 22.67 -13.39 -25.17
N PRO A 796 23.63 -14.18 -25.70
CA PRO A 796 24.66 -14.81 -24.89
C PRO A 796 25.44 -13.79 -24.07
N TYR A 797 25.89 -14.21 -22.90
CA TYR A 797 26.55 -13.37 -21.91
C TYR A 797 27.69 -14.12 -21.23
N GLN A 798 28.82 -13.43 -21.07
CA GLN A 798 29.97 -13.90 -20.32
C GLN A 798 30.57 -12.74 -19.52
N GLU A 799 30.94 -12.98 -18.27
CA GLU A 799 31.62 -12.01 -17.41
C GLU A 799 32.62 -12.73 -16.51
N LEU A 800 33.79 -12.12 -16.30
CA LEU A 800 34.76 -12.60 -15.32
C LEU A 800 34.46 -11.97 -13.97
N ASP A 801 34.43 -12.77 -12.90
CA ASP A 801 34.38 -12.22 -11.55
C ASP A 801 35.76 -11.73 -11.06
N ALA A 802 35.80 -11.17 -9.84
CA ALA A 802 37.02 -10.63 -9.24
C ALA A 802 38.14 -11.68 -9.06
N GLN A 803 37.81 -12.97 -9.10
CA GLN A 803 38.76 -14.09 -9.03
C GLN A 803 39.12 -14.65 -10.42
N GLY A 804 38.66 -14.00 -11.50
CA GLY A 804 38.94 -14.40 -12.88
C GLY A 804 38.13 -15.60 -13.35
N ARG A 805 37.05 -15.98 -12.67
CA ARG A 805 36.20 -17.09 -13.10
C ARG A 805 35.14 -16.60 -14.09
N ALA A 806 34.94 -17.37 -15.16
CA ALA A 806 33.94 -17.06 -16.18
C ALA A 806 32.54 -17.51 -15.75
N TRP A 807 31.64 -16.54 -15.65
CA TRP A 807 30.21 -16.73 -15.53
C TRP A 807 29.58 -16.66 -16.91
N GLU A 808 28.91 -17.72 -17.34
CA GLU A 808 28.37 -17.84 -18.70
C GLU A 808 26.86 -18.08 -18.68
N GLY A 809 26.14 -17.48 -19.62
CA GLY A 809 24.69 -17.62 -19.72
C GLY A 809 24.08 -16.60 -20.67
N VAL A 810 22.98 -15.96 -20.27
CA VAL A 810 22.25 -15.01 -21.12
C VAL A 810 22.01 -13.69 -20.40
N ILE A 811 21.94 -12.61 -21.17
CA ILE A 811 21.52 -11.29 -20.71
C ILE A 811 20.27 -10.86 -21.46
N LEU A 812 19.32 -10.36 -20.71
CA LEU A 812 18.05 -9.79 -21.11
C LEU A 812 18.14 -8.27 -21.03
N THR A 813 17.69 -7.54 -22.04
CA THR A 813 17.73 -6.07 -22.06
C THR A 813 16.33 -5.51 -22.34
N ALA A 814 15.91 -4.54 -21.55
CA ALA A 814 14.68 -3.76 -21.74
C ALA A 814 14.91 -2.31 -21.32
N GLY A 815 15.15 -1.44 -22.31
CA GLY A 815 15.49 -0.03 -22.05
C GLY A 815 16.76 0.10 -21.18
N ALA A 816 16.64 0.84 -20.07
CA ALA A 816 17.71 1.06 -19.09
C ALA A 816 18.01 -0.15 -18.18
N LEU A 817 17.14 -1.18 -18.19
CA LEU A 817 17.26 -2.35 -17.33
C LEU A 817 17.90 -3.52 -18.08
N ARG A 818 18.92 -4.14 -17.46
CA ARG A 818 19.59 -5.35 -17.94
C ARG A 818 19.58 -6.43 -16.86
N ILE A 819 19.17 -7.63 -17.24
CA ILE A 819 19.07 -8.79 -16.35
C ILE A 819 19.91 -9.93 -16.90
N ALA A 820 20.87 -10.46 -16.15
CA ALA A 820 21.67 -11.60 -16.60
C ALA A 820 21.42 -12.84 -15.75
N TYR A 821 21.28 -13.98 -16.42
CA TYR A 821 21.24 -15.30 -15.81
C TYR A 821 22.48 -16.05 -16.24
N SER A 822 23.35 -16.36 -15.29
CA SER A 822 24.65 -16.98 -15.59
C SER A 822 24.95 -18.10 -14.61
N VAL A 823 25.69 -19.09 -15.05
CA VAL A 823 26.13 -20.25 -14.25
C VAL A 823 27.64 -20.28 -14.21
N LEU A 824 28.18 -20.82 -13.12
CA LEU A 824 29.60 -21.12 -13.00
C LEU A 824 29.85 -22.57 -13.46
N PRO A 825 30.77 -22.82 -14.41
CA PRO A 825 31.07 -24.17 -14.90
C PRO A 825 31.34 -25.18 -13.78
N GLY A 826 30.78 -26.39 -13.91
CA GLY A 826 31.03 -27.49 -12.95
C GLY A 826 30.34 -27.35 -11.59
N THR A 827 29.48 -26.34 -11.41
CA THR A 827 28.74 -26.11 -10.17
C THR A 827 27.24 -26.06 -10.42
N SER A 828 26.45 -26.24 -9.37
CA SER A 828 24.99 -26.07 -9.39
C SER A 828 24.55 -24.63 -9.10
N MET A 829 25.46 -23.67 -9.26
CA MET A 829 25.25 -22.28 -8.89
C MET A 829 24.74 -21.45 -10.06
N LEU A 830 23.66 -20.72 -9.81
CA LEU A 830 23.03 -19.77 -10.72
C LEU A 830 23.14 -18.37 -10.12
N ARG A 831 23.64 -17.42 -10.91
CA ARG A 831 23.73 -16.00 -10.58
C ARG A 831 22.69 -15.22 -11.37
N LEU A 832 21.89 -14.45 -10.65
CA LEU A 832 20.94 -13.47 -11.17
C LEU A 832 21.56 -12.09 -10.97
N MET A 833 21.80 -11.36 -12.04
CA MET A 833 22.28 -9.98 -11.99
C MET A 833 21.19 -9.06 -12.49
N ALA A 834 20.96 -7.96 -11.78
CA ALA A 834 20.23 -6.80 -12.28
C ALA A 834 21.17 -5.61 -12.39
N GLU A 835 21.11 -4.91 -13.52
CA GLU A 835 21.85 -3.68 -13.79
C GLU A 835 20.85 -2.63 -14.28
N TYR A 836 20.89 -1.44 -13.68
CA TYR A 836 20.11 -0.30 -14.12
C TYR A 836 21.03 0.88 -14.40
N HIS A 837 20.92 1.46 -15.59
CA HIS A 837 21.59 2.71 -15.95
C HIS A 837 20.58 3.84 -15.96
N ASN A 838 20.74 4.82 -15.07
CA ASN A 838 19.79 5.91 -14.98
C ASN A 838 20.06 6.95 -16.08
N THR A 839 19.22 6.94 -17.11
CA THR A 839 19.26 7.94 -18.19
C THR A 839 18.43 9.18 -17.88
N ARG A 840 17.71 9.22 -16.75
CA ARG A 840 16.95 10.38 -16.32
C ARG A 840 17.85 11.38 -15.60
N ALA A 841 17.41 12.63 -15.58
CA ALA A 841 18.10 13.73 -14.91
C ALA A 841 17.77 13.83 -13.41
N VAL A 842 17.02 12.87 -12.86
CA VAL A 842 16.71 12.73 -11.43
C VAL A 842 17.07 11.34 -10.95
N THR A 843 17.42 11.22 -9.67
CA THR A 843 17.71 9.94 -9.01
C THR A 843 16.49 9.04 -9.11
N GLU A 844 16.71 7.83 -9.60
CA GLU A 844 15.67 6.81 -9.65
C GLU A 844 15.80 5.87 -8.45
N THR A 845 14.75 5.87 -7.64
CA THR A 845 14.63 5.05 -6.43
C THR A 845 13.54 4.00 -6.65
N PHE A 846 13.89 2.72 -6.68
CA PHE A 846 12.95 1.62 -6.87
C PHE A 846 13.49 0.32 -6.24
N ASP A 847 12.61 -0.66 -6.07
CA ASP A 847 13.00 -2.02 -5.70
C ASP A 847 12.89 -2.95 -6.91
N LEU A 848 13.84 -3.87 -7.03
CA LEU A 848 13.82 -4.92 -8.05
C LEU A 848 13.87 -6.27 -7.35
N LEU A 849 12.94 -7.15 -7.71
CA LEU A 849 12.80 -8.47 -7.13
C LEU A 849 13.05 -9.53 -8.19
N PHE A 850 13.70 -10.63 -7.82
CA PHE A 850 13.57 -11.89 -8.55
C PHE A 850 12.61 -12.80 -7.80
N TYR A 851 11.45 -13.06 -8.39
CA TYR A 851 10.58 -14.10 -7.85
C TYR A 851 11.13 -15.47 -8.20
N ALA A 852 11.03 -16.43 -7.28
CA ALA A 852 11.39 -17.82 -7.49
C ALA A 852 10.29 -18.75 -6.97
N PHE A 853 9.84 -19.67 -7.84
CA PHE A 853 8.77 -20.63 -7.55
C PHE A 853 9.29 -22.05 -7.72
N PHE A 854 9.54 -22.72 -6.59
CA PHE A 854 9.99 -24.10 -6.60
C PHE A 854 8.83 -25.08 -6.40
N ARG A 855 8.78 -26.12 -7.23
CA ARG A 855 7.83 -27.22 -7.07
C ARG A 855 8.33 -28.21 -6.03
N ALA A 856 7.40 -28.84 -5.33
CA ALA A 856 7.72 -30.05 -4.57
C ALA A 856 8.10 -31.18 -5.52
N LEU A 857 9.19 -31.89 -5.22
CA LEU A 857 9.61 -33.10 -5.92
C LEU A 857 8.87 -34.35 -5.41
N HIS A 858 8.42 -34.31 -4.15
CA HIS A 858 7.69 -35.40 -3.49
C HIS A 858 6.38 -34.88 -2.90
N SER A 859 5.23 -35.36 -3.40
CA SER A 859 3.91 -34.85 -2.99
C SER A 859 3.56 -35.05 -1.51
N ARG A 860 4.26 -35.96 -0.80
CA ARG A 860 4.02 -36.28 0.61
C ARG A 860 5.00 -35.60 1.58
N VAL A 861 6.03 -34.91 1.09
CA VAL A 861 7.03 -34.24 1.92
C VAL A 861 6.82 -32.73 1.77
N PRO A 862 6.41 -32.01 2.83
CA PRO A 862 6.23 -30.57 2.76
C PRO A 862 7.59 -29.89 2.55
N LYS A 863 7.57 -28.77 1.83
CA LYS A 863 8.75 -27.90 1.73
C LYS A 863 9.06 -27.32 3.11
N MET A 864 10.34 -27.20 3.43
CA MET A 864 10.83 -26.53 4.64
C MET A 864 11.63 -25.31 4.21
N LEU A 865 11.36 -24.16 4.80
CA LEU A 865 12.18 -22.96 4.70
C LEU A 865 13.03 -22.86 5.96
N TYR A 866 14.35 -22.75 5.82
CA TYR A 866 15.29 -22.46 6.89
C TYR A 866 15.89 -21.07 6.66
N TYR A 867 16.00 -20.27 7.70
CA TYR A 867 16.48 -18.89 7.59
C TYR A 867 17.12 -18.43 8.90
N GLU A 868 17.90 -17.36 8.85
CA GLU A 868 18.42 -16.70 10.04
C GLU A 868 17.52 -15.53 10.45
N ARG A 869 17.34 -15.37 11.76
CA ARG A 869 16.73 -14.18 12.36
C ARG A 869 17.53 -13.75 13.59
N GLN A 870 18.06 -12.53 13.55
CA GLN A 870 18.91 -11.96 14.60
C GLN A 870 20.04 -12.91 15.06
N GLY A 871 20.79 -13.52 14.13
CA GLY A 871 21.89 -14.44 14.48
C GLY A 871 21.45 -15.84 14.92
N LYS A 872 20.16 -16.17 14.93
CA LYS A 872 19.62 -17.49 15.30
C LYS A 872 18.95 -18.18 14.12
N GLY A 873 19.15 -19.49 13.99
CA GLY A 873 18.46 -20.31 13.00
C GLY A 873 16.97 -20.47 13.32
N ALA A 874 16.13 -20.34 12.31
CA ALA A 874 14.68 -20.55 12.36
C ALA A 874 14.22 -21.37 11.17
N TYR A 875 13.02 -21.96 11.26
CA TYR A 875 12.42 -22.68 10.14
C TYR A 875 10.91 -22.48 10.05
N LEU A 876 10.38 -22.63 8.84
CA LEU A 876 8.94 -22.70 8.55
C LEU A 876 8.65 -23.94 7.73
N LYS A 877 7.69 -24.73 8.20
CA LYS A 877 7.15 -25.87 7.46
C LYS A 877 5.98 -25.40 6.61
N GLU A 878 5.85 -25.87 5.37
CA GLU A 878 4.68 -25.59 4.55
C GLU A 878 3.41 -26.23 5.15
N GLU A 879 2.43 -25.40 5.52
CA GLU A 879 1.13 -25.68 6.12
C GLU A 879 -0.06 -25.05 5.36
N LYS A 880 0.19 -24.28 4.31
CA LYS A 880 -0.82 -23.65 3.43
C LYS A 880 -1.74 -22.67 4.16
N ARG A 881 -1.20 -21.87 5.09
CA ARG A 881 -1.96 -20.99 5.98
C ARG A 881 -2.03 -19.51 5.58
N GLY A 882 -1.28 -19.06 4.57
CA GLY A 882 -1.23 -17.64 4.24
C GLY A 882 -0.28 -16.89 5.17
N ARG A 883 1.02 -17.18 5.06
CA ARG A 883 2.04 -16.59 5.94
C ARG A 883 3.08 -15.82 5.14
N ARG A 884 3.67 -14.80 5.75
CA ARG A 884 4.79 -14.08 5.15
C ARG A 884 5.91 -13.86 6.16
N VAL A 885 7.13 -14.13 5.71
CA VAL A 885 8.35 -13.91 6.49
C VAL A 885 9.36 -13.13 5.66
N TYR A 886 9.99 -12.15 6.29
CA TYR A 886 11.18 -11.50 5.77
C TYR A 886 12.39 -12.14 6.44
N THR A 887 13.35 -12.53 5.61
CA THR A 887 14.56 -13.21 6.03
C THR A 887 15.75 -12.37 5.64
N GLY A 888 16.87 -12.57 6.34
CA GLY A 888 18.13 -11.87 6.09
C GLY A 888 18.73 -12.20 4.73
N ARG A 889 20.06 -12.27 4.68
CA ARG A 889 20.78 -12.40 3.41
C ARG A 889 20.69 -13.77 2.75
N SER A 890 20.24 -14.78 3.49
CA SER A 890 20.18 -16.15 2.99
C SER A 890 19.02 -16.94 3.60
N CYS A 891 18.49 -17.86 2.80
CA CYS A 891 17.58 -18.90 3.27
C CYS A 891 17.79 -20.19 2.47
N VAL A 892 17.31 -21.30 3.01
CA VAL A 892 17.37 -22.62 2.36
C VAL A 892 15.97 -23.19 2.27
N VAL A 893 15.56 -23.61 1.08
CA VAL A 893 14.31 -24.33 0.87
C VAL A 893 14.56 -25.77 0.50
N THR A 894 13.89 -26.70 1.18
CA THR A 894 13.87 -28.11 0.77
C THR A 894 12.75 -28.35 -0.24
N LEU A 895 13.06 -29.08 -1.31
CA LEU A 895 12.11 -29.48 -2.36
C LEU A 895 11.68 -30.95 -2.25
N GLY A 896 12.27 -31.67 -1.29
CA GLY A 896 12.08 -33.08 -1.02
C GLY A 896 12.98 -33.53 0.13
N ARG A 897 13.26 -34.83 0.22
CA ARG A 897 14.23 -35.35 1.20
C ARG A 897 15.67 -34.98 0.86
N ASP A 898 15.99 -35.04 -0.44
CA ASP A 898 17.38 -35.05 -0.91
C ASP A 898 17.72 -33.86 -1.80
N VAL A 899 16.84 -32.86 -1.94
CA VAL A 899 17.14 -31.67 -2.75
C VAL A 899 16.78 -30.42 -1.99
N ALA A 900 17.73 -29.51 -1.89
CA ALA A 900 17.56 -28.19 -1.29
C ALA A 900 18.12 -27.10 -2.21
N VAL A 901 17.60 -25.89 -2.05
CA VAL A 901 18.06 -24.69 -2.76
C VAL A 901 18.41 -23.63 -1.73
N SER A 902 19.67 -23.22 -1.73
CA SER A 902 20.12 -22.03 -1.00
C SER A 902 19.88 -20.80 -1.84
N LEU A 903 19.19 -19.81 -1.29
CA LEU A 903 18.93 -18.51 -1.87
C LEU A 903 19.77 -17.47 -1.14
N CYS A 904 20.42 -16.57 -1.88
CA CYS A 904 21.23 -15.50 -1.31
C CYS A 904 20.95 -14.18 -2.04
N ALA A 905 20.55 -13.16 -1.30
CA ALA A 905 20.24 -11.81 -1.77
C ALA A 905 20.43 -10.79 -0.63
N PRO A 906 20.41 -9.47 -0.88
CA PRO A 906 20.43 -8.48 0.20
C PRO A 906 19.29 -8.66 1.21
N GLU A 907 18.08 -8.91 0.72
CA GLU A 907 16.88 -9.22 1.50
C GLU A 907 16.07 -10.29 0.76
N ILE A 908 15.44 -11.21 1.49
CA ILE A 908 14.59 -12.25 0.91
C ILE A 908 13.23 -12.26 1.64
N ALA A 909 12.15 -12.11 0.88
CA ALA A 909 10.79 -12.29 1.39
C ALA A 909 10.23 -13.63 0.92
N THR A 910 9.64 -14.40 1.82
CA THR A 910 8.94 -15.66 1.49
C THR A 910 7.48 -15.56 1.86
N TYR A 911 6.63 -15.92 0.90
CA TYR A 911 5.17 -15.96 1.00
C TYR A 911 4.74 -17.42 0.93
N GLU A 912 3.95 -17.85 1.89
CA GLU A 912 3.24 -19.11 1.82
C GLU A 912 1.80 -18.84 1.40
N TRP A 913 1.50 -19.16 0.15
CA TRP A 913 0.15 -19.01 -0.37
C TRP A 913 -0.72 -20.20 0.03
N PRO A 914 -1.98 -19.97 0.46
CA PRO A 914 -2.93 -21.05 0.67
C PRO A 914 -3.05 -21.90 -0.61
N LYS A 915 -2.97 -23.22 -0.48
CA LYS A 915 -3.03 -24.22 -1.57
C LYS A 915 -1.85 -24.25 -2.54
N ASP A 916 -1.16 -23.13 -2.74
CA ASP A 916 -0.13 -22.94 -3.76
C ASP A 916 1.32 -23.07 -3.24
N GLY A 917 1.54 -22.90 -1.93
CA GLY A 917 2.83 -23.15 -1.26
C GLY A 917 3.77 -21.94 -1.30
N PHE A 918 5.08 -22.18 -1.09
CA PHE A 918 6.04 -21.08 -1.01
C PHE A 918 6.36 -20.39 -2.35
N GLN A 919 6.36 -19.05 -2.31
CA GLN A 919 6.96 -18.11 -3.25
C GLN A 919 8.09 -17.36 -2.56
N HIS A 920 9.23 -17.20 -3.23
CA HIS A 920 10.35 -16.40 -2.73
C HIS A 920 10.54 -15.18 -3.59
N ALA A 921 10.87 -14.05 -2.99
CA ALA A 921 11.25 -12.82 -3.66
C ALA A 921 12.64 -12.42 -3.16
N LEU A 922 13.60 -12.30 -4.07
CA LEU A 922 14.98 -11.88 -3.80
C LEU A 922 15.07 -10.38 -4.11
N LEU A 923 15.23 -9.54 -3.09
CA LEU A 923 15.03 -8.10 -3.18
C LEU A 923 16.34 -7.34 -3.31
N HIS A 924 16.32 -6.33 -4.17
CA HIS A 924 17.40 -5.38 -4.40
C HIS A 924 16.87 -3.95 -4.38
N HIS A 925 17.51 -3.09 -3.59
CA HIS A 925 17.19 -1.67 -3.52
C HIS A 925 18.07 -0.89 -4.49
N PHE A 926 17.46 -0.12 -5.39
CA PHE A 926 18.14 0.74 -6.35
C PHE A 926 17.93 2.21 -5.96
N ASP A 927 19.02 2.96 -5.82
CA ASP A 927 19.08 4.43 -5.76
C ASP A 927 20.14 4.82 -6.78
N VAL A 928 19.71 5.10 -8.01
CA VAL A 928 20.66 5.33 -9.10
C VAL A 928 20.63 6.81 -9.44
N ALA A 929 21.71 7.54 -9.14
CA ALA A 929 21.77 8.96 -9.46
C ALA A 929 21.83 9.18 -10.99
N PRO A 930 21.54 10.39 -11.49
CA PRO A 930 21.59 10.68 -12.93
C PRO A 930 22.92 10.28 -13.57
N GLY A 931 22.86 9.50 -14.66
CA GLY A 931 24.03 9.02 -15.40
C GLY A 931 24.78 7.87 -14.73
N GLU A 932 24.43 7.46 -13.51
CA GLU A 932 25.05 6.34 -12.83
C GLU A 932 24.51 4.99 -13.30
N THR A 933 25.28 3.94 -13.00
CA THR A 933 24.85 2.55 -13.17
C THR A 933 25.01 1.82 -11.85
N GLN A 934 23.93 1.23 -11.36
CA GLN A 934 23.96 0.36 -10.20
C GLN A 934 23.78 -1.09 -10.63
N ARG A 935 24.53 -2.00 -10.00
CA ARG A 935 24.42 -3.45 -10.19
C ARG A 935 24.05 -4.13 -8.88
N ALA A 936 23.24 -5.17 -8.97
CA ALA A 936 22.89 -6.01 -7.85
C ALA A 936 22.93 -7.49 -8.26
N TYR A 937 23.33 -8.35 -7.32
CA TYR A 937 23.49 -9.78 -7.56
C TYR A 937 22.72 -10.60 -6.53
N SER A 938 22.01 -11.61 -7.02
CA SER A 938 21.42 -12.70 -6.25
C SER A 938 21.98 -14.02 -6.72
N TYR A 939 22.01 -15.00 -5.84
CA TYR A 939 22.57 -16.31 -6.13
C TYR A 939 21.65 -17.42 -5.64
N LEU A 940 21.66 -18.52 -6.39
CA LEU A 940 20.97 -19.74 -6.09
C LEU A 940 21.96 -20.89 -6.17
N PHE A 941 21.91 -21.79 -5.22
CA PHE A 941 22.72 -23.00 -5.21
C PHE A 941 21.83 -24.21 -4.97
N VAL A 942 21.82 -25.15 -5.91
CA VAL A 942 21.06 -26.40 -5.77
C VAL A 942 21.97 -27.47 -5.19
N SER A 943 21.53 -28.13 -4.12
CA SER A 943 22.29 -29.18 -3.43
C SER A 943 21.49 -30.47 -3.35
N ASP A 944 22.19 -31.60 -3.30
CA ASP A 944 21.62 -32.93 -3.04
C ASP A 944 21.60 -33.29 -1.54
N SER A 945 21.99 -32.36 -0.67
CA SER A 945 21.95 -32.53 0.78
C SER A 945 21.71 -31.22 1.50
N LEU A 946 21.00 -31.28 2.64
CA LEU A 946 20.73 -30.11 3.48
C LEU A 946 22.02 -29.54 4.09
N GLU A 947 23.00 -30.40 4.39
CA GLU A 947 24.30 -30.00 4.94
C GLU A 947 25.07 -29.09 3.96
N GLN A 948 25.12 -29.46 2.69
CA GLN A 948 25.75 -28.64 1.66
C GLN A 948 24.98 -27.32 1.49
N ALA A 949 23.65 -27.36 1.48
CA ALA A 949 22.82 -26.16 1.40
C ALA A 949 23.13 -25.17 2.54
N PHE A 950 23.16 -25.68 3.78
CA PHE A 950 23.48 -24.91 4.98
C PHE A 950 24.88 -24.33 4.96
N SER A 951 25.87 -25.11 4.53
CA SER A 951 27.24 -24.61 4.37
C SER A 951 27.32 -23.45 3.39
N VAL A 952 26.56 -23.48 2.30
CA VAL A 952 26.53 -22.40 1.30
C VAL A 952 25.75 -21.18 1.81
N ALA A 953 24.66 -21.39 2.55
CA ALA A 953 23.87 -20.32 3.13
C ALA A 953 24.52 -19.66 4.35
N GLY A 954 25.60 -20.23 4.89
CA GLY A 954 26.33 -19.72 6.04
C GLY A 954 25.77 -20.14 7.41
N PHE A 955 24.91 -21.16 7.47
CA PHE A 955 24.34 -21.64 8.74
C PHE A 955 25.34 -22.50 9.51
N GLN A 956 25.51 -22.25 10.82
CA GLN A 956 26.37 -23.06 11.70
C GLN A 956 25.63 -24.28 12.27
N ARG A 957 26.33 -25.43 12.37
CA ARG A 957 25.80 -26.71 12.90
C ARG A 957 25.22 -26.63 14.34
N SER A 958 25.61 -25.64 15.15
CA SER A 958 25.11 -25.45 16.52
C SER A 958 23.79 -24.67 16.61
N GLN A 959 23.34 -24.04 15.51
CA GLN A 959 22.17 -23.16 15.48
C GLN A 959 20.87 -23.86 15.06
N THR A 960 20.96 -25.08 14.55
CA THR A 960 19.82 -25.92 14.19
C THR A 960 19.58 -26.92 15.31
N GLY A 961 18.76 -26.53 16.31
CA GLY A 961 18.35 -27.43 17.39
C GLY A 961 17.96 -28.80 16.84
N SER A 962 18.38 -29.88 17.52
CA SER A 962 18.35 -31.26 17.03
C SER A 962 17.06 -31.63 16.29
N VAL A 963 17.08 -31.50 14.96
CA VAL A 963 16.04 -32.06 14.11
C VAL A 963 16.33 -33.56 14.07
N LYS A 964 15.74 -34.32 15.00
CA LYS A 964 15.62 -35.77 14.82
C LYS A 964 14.74 -35.97 13.58
N GLY A 965 15.33 -36.62 12.57
CA GLY A 965 14.79 -36.78 11.22
C GLY A 965 13.54 -37.64 11.11
#